data_AF-A0A3A8Q950-F1
#
_entry.id   AF-A0A3A8Q950-F1
#
_cell.length_a   1.000
_cell.length_b   1.000
_cell.length_c   1.000
_cell.angle_alpha   90.00
_cell.angle_beta   90.00
_cell.angle_gamma   90.00
#
_symmetry.space_group_name_H-M   'P 1'
#
loop_
_entity.id
_entity.type
_entity.pdbx_description
1 polymer ?
#
loop_
_entity_poly.entity_id
_entity_poly.type
_entity_poly.pdbx_seq_one_letter_code
_entity_poly.pdbx_strand_id
1 'polypeptide(L)'
;MDTLAIARQLVEELSQEQPDALELACLASFAVRAEPALLRRLRLELLPGSSPALEADLWLSELVGFRGPQGIVFAKNVGAVLRQRLAATSTDRYEQVWRITEETHRWIAPALQLEEKLNYLQFCRAPDAHAQTLTLLRSALATLVREPEGGLGHWAAGASDRLPQELMHLTEGRLLASAAKWSLGGELLSSTPALGEGAGWLASIARKGMERVRLPVKLFSSHVELGPEGSPSAHTLEIPRTEPLLVDVAEAEVPPRPLRVFISYSRRDDFKWVRDITQALRTAGHKVLGEDKFSTGESLMSAVQEKIHQSDVAILLVSGEALANEWNSFEARALLERKRDQGEHFTLIPVYLGTANPEMLARRWPSAAAILSIQGVFANRTSPREAIPHILEALKQPATQTWRRVELSASRPTRIALREGHVRLRTLLGDEHRIEPKEAFAHLRMPPPPRTFLGYEHELSRAIDLLRQPISFFYLYGPSGSGKTSLIRLAADVVAREFPDGIFYLERRKGDPPFSARAVAREVLAALGVDPGADHRDVLEQYYYQTSERRFVLVLDGLSSPSVEEDLPSAELEALHPGPEARLVLVCTHEARWTRLAPSIPMQAIHLDGLDPSTATRLLRQFVPHPRGDALSRLAEACGHLPGPLRSVAEALSRPSIHVSSLHDYATYLEEARLLSVLTGDFDLEAARAVMTERQPAGPNGYQALETFVDEPLELALQEMVRMGLVRPTSKAGRFMLWAPIQQVAKARPGSFDLPGAELRHANHFTTVLSNLDRMYRDSSNTHARAIEAFDNSWPDMTAAIQRMLRYPDGVVHDAWSLSPLIRLRRPPGERERWQKEQLRRNSRRERGHSLNQFDLGLYQLDLGLALMDLGHQDDAQEQFLLALNDTRSGFHAHELKNNVRVEFARLRLEQEQWRAARDLVAHIDDRNRDFSRYQQAQAHYVFAILEWKEDPYTASDVAGIEFELWNAWSLARDAADVRLEVDVLLAIAGFEMEQDALGEAEARLIEALDVAKSFRDDRGFALASWELGRLRIRQGNPEAARELLQRQVDYRRDIGHAQARSTAEEMERLLVQA
;
A
#
# COMPACT_ATOMS: atom_id res chain seq x y z
N MET A 1 -5.62 20.37 -57.86
CA MET A 1 -5.82 21.38 -58.94
C MET A 1 -6.67 22.48 -58.34
N ASP A 2 -6.08 23.67 -58.21
CA ASP A 2 -6.40 24.62 -57.14
C ASP A 2 -7.73 25.35 -57.32
N THR A 3 -8.61 25.26 -56.32
CA THR A 3 -9.84 26.04 -56.19
C THR A 3 -9.60 27.56 -56.29
N LEU A 4 -8.39 28.04 -56.01
CA LEU A 4 -8.00 29.44 -56.20
C LEU A 4 -7.78 29.81 -57.67
N ALA A 5 -7.31 28.88 -58.51
CA ALA A 5 -7.11 29.10 -59.94
C ALA A 5 -8.45 29.27 -60.67
N ILE A 6 -9.45 28.45 -60.31
CA ILE A 6 -10.83 28.57 -60.83
C ILE A 6 -11.44 29.92 -60.44
N ALA A 7 -11.27 30.35 -59.17
CA ALA A 7 -11.77 31.65 -58.72
C ALA A 7 -11.13 32.82 -59.48
N ARG A 8 -9.83 32.76 -59.76
CA ARG A 8 -9.13 33.76 -60.58
C ARG A 8 -9.63 33.79 -62.02
N GLN A 9 -9.90 32.62 -62.60
CA GLN A 9 -10.43 32.51 -63.96
C GLN A 9 -11.82 33.13 -64.07
N LEU A 10 -12.75 32.80 -63.15
CA LEU A 10 -14.10 33.38 -63.14
C LEU A 10 -14.09 34.91 -63.00
N VAL A 11 -13.17 35.44 -62.17
CA VAL A 11 -12.99 36.89 -62.00
C VAL A 11 -12.44 37.54 -63.28
N GLU A 12 -11.53 36.86 -63.99
CA GLU A 12 -10.95 37.36 -65.24
C GLU A 12 -11.98 37.33 -66.39
N GLU A 13 -12.76 36.25 -66.49
CA GLU A 13 -13.84 36.13 -67.48
C GLU A 13 -14.88 37.25 -67.32
N LEU A 14 -15.37 37.49 -66.08
CA LEU A 14 -16.29 38.61 -65.84
C LEU A 14 -15.62 39.98 -66.07
N SER A 15 -14.31 40.10 -65.83
CA SER A 15 -13.58 41.35 -66.10
C SER A 15 -13.59 41.73 -67.58
N GLN A 16 -13.71 40.74 -68.47
CA GLN A 16 -13.75 40.94 -69.92
C GLN A 16 -15.18 41.17 -70.43
N GLU A 17 -16.17 40.48 -69.84
CA GLU A 17 -17.57 40.55 -70.27
C GLU A 17 -18.33 41.73 -69.66
N GLN A 18 -18.16 41.98 -68.36
CA GLN A 18 -18.95 42.95 -67.58
C GLN A 18 -18.07 43.64 -66.50
N PRO A 19 -17.18 44.58 -66.91
CA PRO A 19 -16.22 45.21 -66.00
C PRO A 19 -16.88 46.00 -64.86
N ASP A 20 -18.02 46.66 -65.11
CA ASP A 20 -18.73 47.42 -64.09
C ASP A 20 -19.34 46.50 -63.01
N ALA A 21 -19.81 45.31 -63.39
CA ALA A 21 -20.40 44.34 -62.46
C ALA A 21 -19.31 43.75 -61.56
N LEU A 22 -18.12 43.52 -62.13
CA LEU A 22 -16.94 43.13 -61.38
C LEU A 22 -16.48 44.23 -60.40
N GLU A 23 -16.60 45.52 -60.77
CA GLU A 23 -16.28 46.61 -59.86
C GLU A 23 -17.22 46.61 -58.65
N LEU A 24 -18.53 46.46 -58.86
CA LEU A 24 -19.49 46.31 -57.75
C LEU A 24 -19.21 45.05 -56.91
N ALA A 25 -18.80 43.94 -57.53
CA ALA A 25 -18.38 42.73 -56.82
C ALA A 25 -17.17 42.98 -55.91
N CYS A 26 -16.17 43.73 -56.39
CA CYS A 26 -15.00 44.13 -55.60
C CYS A 26 -15.41 44.95 -54.37
N LEU A 27 -16.35 45.89 -54.53
CA LEU A 27 -16.84 46.70 -53.41
C LEU A 27 -17.63 45.87 -52.38
N ALA A 28 -18.34 44.83 -52.80
CA ALA A 28 -19.10 43.96 -51.91
C ALA A 28 -18.27 42.87 -51.22
N SER A 29 -16.97 42.78 -51.51
CA SER A 29 -16.12 41.62 -51.21
C SER A 29 -15.76 41.41 -49.73
N PHE A 30 -16.02 42.38 -48.83
CA PHE A 30 -15.87 42.18 -47.39
C PHE A 30 -17.04 41.44 -46.76
N ALA A 31 -18.24 41.61 -47.31
CA ALA A 31 -19.46 41.07 -46.76
C ALA A 31 -19.49 39.54 -46.85
N VAL A 32 -19.91 38.87 -45.77
CA VAL A 32 -20.16 37.42 -45.81
C VAL A 32 -21.37 37.10 -46.68
N ARG A 33 -22.35 38.01 -46.64
CA ARG A 33 -23.54 37.99 -47.48
C ARG A 33 -23.84 39.41 -47.94
N ALA A 34 -23.87 39.63 -49.24
CA ALA A 34 -24.17 40.93 -49.81
C ALA A 34 -25.68 41.05 -50.08
N GLU A 35 -26.36 41.84 -49.25
CA GLU A 35 -27.80 42.10 -49.40
C GLU A 35 -28.06 43.20 -50.43
N PRO A 36 -29.27 43.25 -51.03
CA PRO A 36 -29.64 44.31 -51.97
C PRO A 36 -29.42 45.72 -51.41
N ALA A 37 -29.64 45.93 -50.10
CA ALA A 37 -29.41 47.22 -49.45
C ALA A 37 -27.93 47.63 -49.45
N LEU A 38 -27.02 46.69 -49.16
CA LEU A 38 -25.58 46.94 -49.20
C LEU A 38 -25.11 47.19 -50.64
N LEU A 39 -25.52 46.34 -51.59
CA LEU A 39 -25.17 46.49 -53.01
C LEU A 39 -25.64 47.84 -53.56
N ARG A 40 -26.89 48.22 -53.26
CA ARG A 40 -27.46 49.52 -53.63
C ARG A 40 -26.65 50.67 -53.06
N ARG A 41 -26.28 50.61 -51.77
CA ARG A 41 -25.53 51.68 -51.10
C ARG A 41 -24.11 51.82 -51.64
N LEU A 42 -23.40 50.71 -51.82
CA LEU A 42 -22.06 50.70 -52.43
C LEU A 42 -22.09 51.26 -53.85
N ARG A 43 -23.09 50.88 -54.66
CA ARG A 43 -23.27 51.42 -56.01
C ARG A 43 -23.52 52.93 -56.00
N LEU A 44 -24.45 53.40 -55.16
CA LEU A 44 -24.81 54.83 -55.11
C LEU A 44 -23.68 55.71 -54.60
N GLU A 45 -22.93 55.26 -53.59
CA GLU A 45 -21.88 56.08 -52.96
C GLU A 45 -20.53 56.00 -53.68
N LEU A 46 -20.19 54.85 -54.31
CA LEU A 46 -18.85 54.60 -54.85
C LEU A 46 -18.80 54.37 -56.36
N LEU A 47 -19.95 54.24 -57.04
CA LEU A 47 -20.08 54.14 -58.50
C LEU A 47 -21.17 55.13 -59.02
N PRO A 48 -21.03 56.44 -58.74
CA PRO A 48 -22.05 57.42 -59.12
C PRO A 48 -22.24 57.46 -60.64
N GLY A 49 -23.48 57.30 -61.10
CA GLY A 49 -23.84 57.26 -62.52
C GLY A 49 -24.07 55.86 -63.10
N SER A 50 -23.79 54.80 -62.33
CA SER A 50 -24.08 53.42 -62.76
C SER A 50 -25.58 53.10 -62.73
N SER A 51 -26.02 52.23 -63.65
CA SER A 51 -27.43 51.80 -63.75
C SER A 51 -27.86 50.91 -62.58
N PRO A 52 -29.12 50.98 -62.10
CA PRO A 52 -29.69 49.98 -61.20
C PRO A 52 -29.60 48.53 -61.71
N ALA A 53 -29.53 48.33 -63.03
CA ALA A 53 -29.35 47.00 -63.63
C ALA A 53 -28.06 46.31 -63.18
N LEU A 54 -27.04 47.08 -62.79
CA LEU A 54 -25.75 46.57 -62.34
C LEU A 54 -25.85 45.65 -61.11
N GLU A 55 -26.80 45.92 -60.21
CA GLU A 55 -27.06 45.06 -59.05
C GLU A 55 -27.59 43.69 -59.49
N ALA A 56 -28.42 43.66 -60.53
CA ALA A 56 -28.96 42.43 -61.10
C ALA A 56 -27.91 41.67 -61.94
N ASP A 57 -27.05 42.39 -62.66
CA ASP A 57 -25.94 41.81 -63.42
C ASP A 57 -24.96 41.07 -62.49
N LEU A 58 -24.57 41.71 -61.39
CA LEU A 58 -23.79 41.05 -60.34
C LEU A 58 -24.54 39.85 -59.73
N TRP A 59 -25.84 40.03 -59.42
CA TRP A 59 -26.66 38.99 -58.83
C TRP A 59 -26.72 37.73 -59.71
N LEU A 60 -26.74 37.88 -61.03
CA LEU A 60 -26.81 36.79 -62.00
C LEU A 60 -25.44 36.26 -62.43
N SER A 61 -24.34 36.96 -62.14
CA SER A 61 -22.98 36.56 -62.54
C SER A 61 -22.52 35.21 -61.95
N GLU A 62 -21.59 34.55 -62.64
CA GLU A 62 -20.96 33.29 -62.21
C GLU A 62 -20.06 33.44 -60.95
N LEU A 63 -19.79 34.67 -60.51
CA LEU A 63 -19.09 34.91 -59.24
C LEU A 63 -19.92 34.53 -58.02
N VAL A 64 -21.24 34.44 -58.16
CA VAL A 64 -22.17 34.16 -57.08
C VAL A 64 -22.40 32.65 -56.95
N GLY A 65 -21.91 32.08 -55.84
CA GLY A 65 -22.07 30.67 -55.52
C GLY A 65 -23.44 30.35 -54.92
N PHE A 66 -24.08 31.31 -54.24
CA PHE A 66 -25.41 31.13 -53.67
C PHE A 66 -26.24 32.42 -53.78
N ARG A 67 -27.52 32.24 -54.16
CA ARG A 67 -28.51 33.31 -54.30
C ARG A 67 -29.69 32.99 -53.40
N GLY A 68 -30.04 33.89 -52.49
CA GLY A 68 -31.18 33.71 -51.59
C GLY A 68 -31.98 34.99 -51.39
N PRO A 69 -33.16 34.90 -50.75
CA PRO A 69 -33.99 36.07 -50.45
C PRO A 69 -33.32 37.07 -49.51
N GLN A 70 -32.28 36.64 -48.79
CA GLN A 70 -31.51 37.47 -47.88
C GLN A 70 -30.20 38.02 -48.49
N GLY A 71 -29.93 37.83 -49.78
CA GLY A 71 -28.71 38.32 -50.43
C GLY A 71 -27.94 37.25 -51.21
N ILE A 72 -26.76 37.64 -51.71
CA ILE A 72 -25.84 36.77 -52.45
C ILE A 72 -24.60 36.42 -51.61
N VAL A 73 -24.04 35.25 -51.87
CA VAL A 73 -22.75 34.81 -51.31
C VAL A 73 -21.84 34.43 -52.48
N PHE A 74 -20.62 34.97 -52.49
CA PHE A 74 -19.65 34.67 -53.52
C PHE A 74 -19.23 33.20 -53.48
N ALA A 75 -18.90 32.64 -54.66
CA ALA A 75 -18.35 31.31 -54.76
C ALA A 75 -17.01 31.19 -53.99
N LYS A 76 -16.64 29.95 -53.63
CA LYS A 76 -15.45 29.67 -52.81
C LYS A 76 -14.21 30.35 -53.39
N ASN A 77 -13.44 31.02 -52.53
CA ASN A 77 -12.24 31.81 -52.86
C ASN A 77 -12.43 33.06 -53.75
N VAL A 78 -13.57 33.26 -54.40
CA VAL A 78 -13.82 34.45 -55.26
C VAL A 78 -13.70 35.75 -54.46
N GLY A 79 -14.31 35.81 -53.27
CA GLY A 79 -14.22 36.99 -52.40
C GLY A 79 -12.78 37.38 -52.05
N ALA A 80 -11.87 36.41 -51.87
CA ALA A 80 -10.46 36.69 -51.59
C ALA A 80 -9.74 37.34 -52.78
N VAL A 81 -10.03 36.87 -54.00
CA VAL A 81 -9.49 37.45 -55.24
C VAL A 81 -10.02 38.87 -55.45
N LEU A 82 -11.31 39.09 -55.21
CA LEU A 82 -11.94 40.40 -55.30
C LEU A 82 -11.35 41.42 -54.31
N ARG A 83 -11.12 41.00 -53.05
CA ARG A 83 -10.46 41.86 -52.03
C ARG A 83 -9.03 42.21 -52.41
N GLN A 84 -8.27 41.25 -52.94
CA GLN A 84 -6.91 41.51 -53.42
C GLN A 84 -6.90 42.59 -54.52
N ARG A 85 -7.87 42.52 -55.46
CA ARG A 85 -8.03 43.51 -56.53
C ARG A 85 -8.47 44.88 -55.99
N LEU A 86 -9.38 44.91 -55.02
CA LEU A 86 -9.80 46.15 -54.35
C LEU A 86 -8.61 46.81 -53.63
N ALA A 87 -7.82 46.04 -52.88
CA ALA A 87 -6.64 46.53 -52.15
C ALA A 87 -5.55 47.09 -53.07
N ALA A 88 -5.43 46.54 -54.28
CA ALA A 88 -4.48 47.02 -55.28
C ALA A 88 -4.88 48.37 -55.92
N THR A 89 -6.16 48.75 -55.83
CA THR A 89 -6.69 49.94 -56.53
C THR A 89 -6.40 51.23 -55.78
N SER A 90 -6.79 51.34 -54.51
CA SER A 90 -6.52 52.51 -53.66
C SER A 90 -6.77 52.18 -52.19
N THR A 91 -5.86 52.62 -51.31
CA THR A 91 -6.00 52.44 -49.86
C THR A 91 -7.20 53.22 -49.30
N ASP A 92 -7.41 54.45 -49.75
CA ASP A 92 -8.56 55.27 -49.30
C ASP A 92 -9.89 54.64 -49.72
N ARG A 93 -9.93 54.04 -50.92
CA ARG A 93 -11.13 53.35 -51.43
C ARG A 93 -11.39 52.07 -50.63
N TYR A 94 -10.36 51.32 -50.27
CA TYR A 94 -10.46 50.12 -49.43
C TYR A 94 -11.05 50.44 -48.05
N GLU A 95 -10.58 51.52 -47.40
CA GLU A 95 -11.11 52.00 -46.12
C GLU A 95 -12.56 52.52 -46.22
N GLN A 96 -12.87 53.25 -47.28
CA GLN A 96 -14.23 53.78 -47.50
C GLN A 96 -15.25 52.65 -47.69
N VAL A 97 -14.91 51.60 -48.42
CA VAL A 97 -15.75 50.41 -48.62
C VAL A 97 -15.98 49.68 -47.30
N TRP A 98 -14.94 49.53 -46.48
CA TRP A 98 -15.07 48.92 -45.16
C TRP A 98 -16.02 49.72 -44.27
N ARG A 99 -15.88 51.05 -44.21
CA ARG A 99 -16.77 51.92 -43.42
C ARG A 99 -18.24 51.75 -43.80
N ILE A 100 -18.55 51.71 -45.11
CA ILE A 100 -19.93 51.49 -45.59
C ILE A 100 -20.44 50.11 -45.18
N THR A 101 -19.60 49.08 -45.29
CA THR A 101 -19.95 47.71 -44.92
C THR A 101 -20.21 47.61 -43.41
N GLU A 102 -19.30 48.11 -42.57
CA GLU A 102 -19.38 48.11 -41.10
C GLU A 102 -20.59 48.90 -40.58
N GLU A 103 -20.92 50.04 -41.19
CA GLU A 103 -22.12 50.81 -40.84
C GLU A 103 -23.41 50.09 -41.22
N THR A 104 -23.46 49.49 -42.40
CA THR A 104 -24.66 48.80 -42.91
C THR A 104 -24.92 47.52 -42.13
N HIS A 105 -23.86 46.80 -41.77
CA HIS A 105 -23.93 45.52 -41.05
C HIS A 105 -23.77 45.64 -39.53
N ARG A 106 -23.93 46.85 -38.96
CA ARG A 106 -23.81 47.07 -37.51
C ARG A 106 -24.72 46.19 -36.65
N TRP A 107 -25.81 45.67 -37.20
CA TRP A 107 -26.83 44.89 -36.48
C TRP A 107 -26.91 43.42 -36.90
N ILE A 108 -26.00 42.93 -37.76
CA ILE A 108 -25.93 41.49 -38.07
C ILE A 108 -25.33 40.71 -36.91
N ALA A 109 -25.44 39.38 -36.94
CA ALA A 109 -24.92 38.52 -35.88
C ALA A 109 -23.42 38.80 -35.62
N PRO A 110 -22.96 38.88 -34.35
CA PRO A 110 -21.56 39.20 -34.03
C PRO A 110 -20.52 38.31 -34.70
N ALA A 111 -20.86 37.04 -34.94
CA ALA A 111 -20.00 36.09 -35.64
C ALA A 111 -19.79 36.46 -37.12
N LEU A 112 -20.83 36.98 -37.79
CA LEU A 112 -20.72 37.47 -39.16
C LEU A 112 -19.91 38.77 -39.22
N GLN A 113 -20.11 39.70 -38.27
CA GLN A 113 -19.30 40.92 -38.16
C GLN A 113 -17.81 40.60 -37.97
N LEU A 114 -17.51 39.59 -37.16
CA LEU A 114 -16.16 39.10 -36.95
C LEU A 114 -15.52 38.60 -38.26
N GLU A 115 -16.26 37.79 -39.04
CA GLU A 115 -15.79 37.29 -40.35
C GLU A 115 -15.56 38.44 -41.34
N GLU A 116 -16.46 39.42 -41.40
CA GLU A 116 -16.31 40.61 -42.25
C GLU A 116 -15.11 41.45 -41.83
N LYS A 117 -14.88 41.61 -40.52
CA LYS A 117 -13.70 42.32 -40.00
C LYS A 117 -12.40 41.60 -40.35
N LEU A 118 -12.37 40.27 -40.27
CA LEU A 118 -11.23 39.45 -40.68
C LEU A 118 -10.97 39.57 -42.19
N ASN A 119 -12.02 39.60 -43.01
CA ASN A 119 -11.91 39.83 -44.46
C ASN A 119 -11.28 41.20 -44.77
N TYR A 120 -11.68 42.26 -44.04
CA TYR A 120 -11.10 43.60 -44.19
C TYR A 120 -9.62 43.65 -43.76
N LEU A 121 -9.28 43.10 -42.59
CA LEU A 121 -7.93 43.16 -42.04
C LEU A 121 -6.88 42.45 -42.92
N GLN A 122 -7.31 41.54 -43.80
CA GLN A 122 -6.43 40.76 -44.69
C GLN A 122 -5.42 41.62 -45.47
N PHE A 123 -5.87 42.75 -46.04
CA PHE A 123 -5.02 43.66 -46.82
C PHE A 123 -5.02 45.10 -46.28
N CYS A 124 -5.52 45.32 -45.06
CA CYS A 124 -5.46 46.62 -44.41
C CYS A 124 -3.99 47.00 -44.15
N ARG A 125 -3.60 48.25 -44.48
CA ARG A 125 -2.22 48.74 -44.32
C ARG A 125 -1.94 49.36 -42.95
N ALA A 126 -2.89 49.29 -42.02
CA ALA A 126 -2.68 49.76 -40.65
C ALA A 126 -1.55 48.94 -39.98
N PRO A 127 -0.62 49.58 -39.24
CA PRO A 127 0.55 48.92 -38.66
C PRO A 127 0.20 47.82 -37.64
N ASP A 128 -1.01 47.83 -37.10
CA ASP A 128 -1.52 46.88 -36.12
C ASP A 128 -2.52 45.85 -36.69
N ALA A 129 -2.79 45.86 -38.00
CA ALA A 129 -3.78 44.99 -38.63
C ALA A 129 -3.55 43.50 -38.32
N HIS A 130 -2.30 43.03 -38.42
CA HIS A 130 -1.93 41.65 -38.09
C HIS A 130 -2.18 41.32 -36.60
N ALA A 131 -1.87 42.24 -35.69
CA ALA A 131 -2.11 42.05 -34.26
C ALA A 131 -3.61 42.03 -33.94
N GLN A 132 -4.41 42.85 -34.62
CA GLN A 132 -5.88 42.82 -34.51
C GLN A 132 -6.44 41.48 -35.03
N THR A 133 -5.97 40.98 -36.17
CA THR A 133 -6.37 39.68 -36.71
C THR A 133 -6.13 38.56 -35.70
N LEU A 134 -4.94 38.49 -35.11
CA LEU A 134 -4.63 37.49 -34.08
C LEU A 134 -5.54 37.66 -32.86
N THR A 135 -5.77 38.90 -32.40
CA THR A 135 -6.63 39.17 -31.24
C THR A 135 -8.06 38.69 -31.46
N LEU A 136 -8.64 38.95 -32.64
CA LEU A 136 -9.98 38.51 -33.01
C LEU A 136 -10.08 36.98 -33.08
N LEU A 137 -9.11 36.30 -33.71
CA LEU A 137 -9.08 34.84 -33.76
C LEU A 137 -8.94 34.22 -32.37
N ARG A 138 -8.07 34.79 -31.52
CA ARG A 138 -7.91 34.35 -30.12
C ARG A 138 -9.19 34.55 -29.30
N SER A 139 -9.88 35.66 -29.50
CA SER A 139 -11.16 35.92 -28.82
C SER A 139 -12.22 34.90 -29.24
N ALA A 140 -12.36 34.64 -30.55
CA ALA A 140 -13.30 33.65 -31.06
C ALA A 140 -13.01 32.24 -30.53
N LEU A 141 -11.73 31.86 -30.51
CA LEU A 141 -11.22 30.63 -29.91
C LEU A 141 -11.57 30.52 -28.42
N ALA A 142 -11.30 31.57 -27.64
CA ALA A 142 -11.59 31.59 -26.22
C ALA A 142 -13.08 31.39 -25.93
N THR A 143 -13.95 32.06 -26.69
CA THR A 143 -15.41 31.94 -26.55
C THR A 143 -15.88 30.54 -26.93
N LEU A 144 -15.40 30.01 -28.06
CA LEU A 144 -15.78 28.67 -28.54
C LEU A 144 -15.40 27.55 -27.57
N VAL A 145 -14.23 27.65 -26.92
CA VAL A 145 -13.78 26.68 -25.91
C VAL A 145 -14.54 26.79 -24.59
N ARG A 146 -15.03 27.99 -24.24
CA ARG A 146 -15.84 28.22 -23.03
C ARG A 146 -17.30 27.81 -23.21
N GLU A 147 -17.87 28.03 -24.38
CA GLU A 147 -19.29 27.83 -24.70
C GLU A 147 -19.44 26.97 -25.97
N PRO A 148 -19.11 25.67 -25.91
CA PRO A 148 -19.11 24.79 -27.08
C PRO A 148 -20.50 24.57 -27.70
N GLU A 149 -21.58 24.66 -26.93
CA GLU A 149 -22.96 24.44 -27.40
C GLU A 149 -23.58 25.65 -28.12
N GLY A 150 -22.84 26.75 -28.28
CA GLY A 150 -23.34 27.99 -28.89
C GLY A 150 -23.33 27.98 -30.43
N GLY A 151 -24.13 28.87 -31.04
CA GLY A 151 -24.18 29.06 -32.51
C GLY A 151 -22.83 29.46 -33.15
N LEU A 152 -21.83 29.85 -32.35
CA LEU A 152 -20.48 30.16 -32.78
C LEU A 152 -19.72 28.94 -33.34
N GLY A 153 -19.99 27.72 -32.84
CA GLY A 153 -19.35 26.49 -33.35
C GLY A 153 -19.74 26.19 -34.80
N HIS A 154 -21.04 26.30 -35.11
CA HIS A 154 -21.56 26.17 -36.48
C HIS A 154 -21.01 27.25 -37.41
N TRP A 155 -20.93 28.50 -36.92
CA TRP A 155 -20.28 29.57 -37.67
C TRP A 155 -18.81 29.24 -37.95
N ALA A 156 -18.02 28.87 -36.94
CA ALA A 156 -16.59 28.63 -37.07
C ALA A 156 -16.28 27.46 -38.02
N ALA A 157 -17.10 26.40 -37.97
CA ALA A 157 -17.01 25.29 -38.92
C ALA A 157 -17.24 25.76 -40.36
N GLY A 158 -18.29 26.54 -40.61
CA GLY A 158 -18.56 27.11 -41.94
C GLY A 158 -17.56 28.20 -42.37
N ALA A 159 -17.04 28.97 -41.43
CA ALA A 159 -16.06 30.04 -41.67
C ALA A 159 -14.72 29.46 -42.13
N SER A 160 -14.33 28.27 -41.67
CA SER A 160 -13.10 27.60 -42.12
C SER A 160 -13.05 27.34 -43.64
N ASP A 161 -14.21 27.24 -44.29
CA ASP A 161 -14.34 27.08 -45.74
C ASP A 161 -14.44 28.40 -46.52
N ARG A 162 -14.84 29.49 -45.86
CA ARG A 162 -15.07 30.82 -46.47
C ARG A 162 -13.93 31.79 -46.23
N LEU A 163 -13.24 31.66 -45.10
CA LEU A 163 -12.10 32.50 -44.76
C LEU A 163 -10.91 32.19 -45.69
N PRO A 164 -10.08 33.20 -46.00
CA PRO A 164 -8.86 33.01 -46.78
C PRO A 164 -7.92 31.96 -46.19
N GLN A 165 -7.25 31.19 -47.06
CA GLN A 165 -6.28 30.17 -46.64
C GLN A 165 -5.13 30.77 -45.82
N GLU A 166 -4.72 32.00 -46.11
CA GLU A 166 -3.66 32.70 -45.38
C GLU A 166 -4.00 32.85 -43.90
N LEU A 167 -5.26 33.10 -43.55
CA LEU A 167 -5.72 33.14 -42.16
C LEU A 167 -5.78 31.73 -41.54
N MET A 168 -6.17 30.73 -42.32
CA MET A 168 -6.21 29.33 -41.89
C MET A 168 -4.84 28.69 -41.75
N HIS A 169 -3.78 29.28 -42.33
CA HIS A 169 -2.39 28.85 -42.13
C HIS A 169 -1.78 29.37 -40.83
N LEU A 170 -2.36 30.43 -40.24
CA LEU A 170 -1.96 30.89 -38.91
C LEU A 170 -2.26 29.80 -37.86
N THR A 171 -1.46 29.76 -36.79
CA THR A 171 -1.66 28.81 -35.69
C THR A 171 -3.06 28.96 -35.09
N GLU A 172 -3.50 30.20 -34.83
CA GLU A 172 -4.84 30.50 -34.34
C GLU A 172 -5.94 30.09 -35.33
N GLY A 173 -5.75 30.24 -36.63
CA GLY A 173 -6.72 29.80 -37.64
C GLY A 173 -6.89 28.27 -37.64
N ARG A 174 -5.79 27.53 -37.58
CA ARG A 174 -5.83 26.05 -37.48
C ARG A 174 -6.51 25.60 -36.19
N LEU A 175 -6.18 26.21 -35.06
CA LEU A 175 -6.80 25.92 -33.77
C LEU A 175 -8.31 26.20 -33.81
N LEU A 176 -8.76 27.26 -34.50
CA LEU A 176 -10.17 27.62 -34.59
C LEU A 176 -10.98 26.55 -35.34
N ALA A 177 -10.46 26.05 -36.47
CA ALA A 177 -11.10 24.96 -37.19
C ALA A 177 -11.13 23.66 -36.37
N SER A 178 -10.07 23.35 -35.63
CA SER A 178 -10.00 22.19 -34.74
C SER A 178 -11.02 22.29 -33.59
N ALA A 179 -11.09 23.44 -32.93
CA ALA A 179 -12.04 23.69 -31.85
C ALA A 179 -13.51 23.64 -32.33
N ALA A 180 -13.79 24.10 -33.56
CA ALA A 180 -15.13 24.07 -34.14
C ALA A 180 -15.63 22.65 -34.42
N LYS A 181 -14.74 21.77 -34.93
CA LYS A 181 -15.09 20.35 -35.11
C LYS A 181 -15.42 19.69 -33.79
N TRP A 182 -14.58 19.91 -32.78
CA TRP A 182 -14.80 19.37 -31.44
C TRP A 182 -16.12 19.86 -30.82
N SER A 183 -16.40 21.16 -30.87
CA SER A 183 -17.63 21.73 -30.28
C SER A 183 -18.91 21.18 -30.91
N LEU A 184 -18.83 20.71 -32.15
CA LEU A 184 -19.96 20.12 -32.89
C LEU A 184 -20.04 18.60 -32.77
N GLY A 185 -19.21 17.97 -31.92
CA GLY A 185 -19.13 16.52 -31.79
C GLY A 185 -18.55 15.81 -33.01
N GLY A 186 -17.78 16.53 -33.84
CA GLY A 186 -17.13 15.98 -35.03
C GLY A 186 -15.79 15.31 -34.73
N GLU A 187 -15.40 14.38 -35.60
CA GLU A 187 -14.17 13.61 -35.46
C GLU A 187 -12.91 14.47 -35.61
N LEU A 188 -12.02 14.41 -34.62
CA LEU A 188 -10.73 15.08 -34.64
C LEU A 188 -9.69 14.18 -35.30
N LEU A 189 -9.06 14.67 -36.38
CA LEU A 189 -8.00 13.93 -37.07
C LEU A 189 -6.70 13.91 -36.23
N SER A 190 -5.92 12.84 -36.34
CA SER A 190 -4.58 12.74 -35.73
C SER A 190 -3.60 13.83 -36.19
N SER A 191 -3.82 14.48 -37.33
CA SER A 191 -3.02 15.61 -37.82
C SER A 191 -3.34 16.97 -37.18
N THR A 192 -4.33 17.04 -36.30
CA THR A 192 -4.76 18.28 -35.62
C THR A 192 -3.62 18.80 -34.73
N PRO A 193 -3.29 20.09 -34.67
CA PRO A 193 -2.32 20.58 -33.68
C PRO A 193 -2.84 20.41 -32.24
N ALA A 194 -1.96 20.17 -31.26
CA ALA A 194 -2.38 20.15 -29.85
C ALA A 194 -2.77 21.56 -29.40
N LEU A 195 -3.83 21.70 -28.59
CA LEU A 195 -4.35 23.01 -28.14
C LEU A 195 -3.33 23.78 -27.28
N GLY A 196 -2.43 23.08 -26.60
CA GLY A 196 -1.33 23.67 -25.83
C GLY A 196 -0.10 24.08 -26.66
N GLU A 197 0.00 23.63 -27.91
CA GLU A 197 1.18 23.82 -28.75
C GLU A 197 1.22 25.25 -29.29
N GLY A 198 2.12 26.08 -28.75
CA GLY A 198 2.27 27.50 -29.11
C GLY A 198 1.23 28.44 -28.49
N ALA A 199 0.29 27.95 -27.68
CA ALA A 199 -0.79 28.76 -27.09
C ALA A 199 -1.19 28.33 -25.66
N GLY A 200 -0.27 28.38 -24.69
CA GLY A 200 -0.52 27.96 -23.30
C GLY A 200 -1.69 28.66 -22.58
N TRP A 201 -2.08 29.86 -23.03
CA TRP A 201 -3.26 30.56 -22.52
C TRP A 201 -4.59 29.85 -22.88
N LEU A 202 -4.64 29.16 -24.03
CA LEU A 202 -5.80 28.39 -24.49
C LEU A 202 -5.97 27.11 -23.67
N ALA A 203 -4.88 26.42 -23.37
CA ALA A 203 -4.90 25.25 -22.48
C ALA A 203 -5.51 25.59 -21.11
N SER A 204 -5.20 26.78 -20.56
CA SER A 204 -5.78 27.23 -19.29
C SER A 204 -7.29 27.49 -19.36
N ILE A 205 -7.82 27.89 -20.52
CA ILE A 205 -9.26 28.10 -20.72
C ILE A 205 -9.97 26.76 -20.94
N ALA A 206 -9.38 25.90 -21.79
CA ALA A 206 -9.89 24.58 -22.11
C ALA A 206 -9.99 23.66 -20.88
N ARG A 207 -9.05 23.76 -19.93
CA ARG A 207 -9.08 23.01 -18.66
C ARG A 207 -10.37 23.20 -17.84
N LYS A 208 -11.08 24.32 -18.02
CA LYS A 208 -12.34 24.62 -17.32
C LYS A 208 -13.60 24.30 -18.13
N GLY A 209 -13.49 24.20 -19.46
CA GLY A 209 -14.63 24.03 -20.36
C GLY A 209 -14.79 22.62 -20.96
N MET A 210 -13.76 21.76 -20.89
CA MET A 210 -13.79 20.42 -21.47
C MET A 210 -14.09 19.32 -20.43
N GLU A 211 -14.99 18.39 -20.79
CA GLU A 211 -15.19 17.15 -20.03
C GLU A 211 -13.92 16.28 -20.10
N ARG A 212 -13.60 15.58 -19.00
CA ARG A 212 -12.41 14.73 -18.90
C ARG A 212 -12.78 13.26 -18.78
N VAL A 213 -12.00 12.42 -19.43
CA VAL A 213 -12.06 10.96 -19.32
C VAL A 213 -10.83 10.49 -18.55
N ARG A 214 -11.03 9.55 -17.63
CA ARG A 214 -9.93 8.90 -16.90
C ARG A 214 -9.45 7.69 -17.69
N LEU A 215 -8.23 7.78 -18.20
CA LEU A 215 -7.60 6.74 -19.00
C LEU A 215 -6.60 5.94 -18.13
N PRO A 216 -6.87 4.67 -17.81
CA PRO A 216 -5.93 3.81 -17.08
C PRO A 216 -4.68 3.54 -17.92
N VAL A 217 -3.51 3.70 -17.32
CA VAL A 217 -2.22 3.43 -17.97
C VAL A 217 -1.49 2.30 -17.26
N LYS A 218 -1.12 1.24 -17.98
CA LYS A 218 -0.34 0.10 -17.48
C LYS A 218 1.00 0.06 -18.20
N LEU A 219 2.10 -0.03 -17.46
CA LEU A 219 3.44 -0.12 -18.02
C LEU A 219 3.95 -1.56 -17.91
N PHE A 220 4.40 -2.10 -19.04
CA PHE A 220 5.11 -3.39 -19.12
C PHE A 220 6.55 -3.15 -19.56
N SER A 221 7.41 -4.16 -19.38
CA SER A 221 8.82 -4.12 -19.79
C SER A 221 9.02 -3.82 -21.29
N SER A 222 8.06 -4.19 -22.13
CA SER A 222 8.13 -4.11 -23.59
C SER A 222 7.06 -3.22 -24.24
N HIS A 223 6.09 -2.70 -23.50
CA HIS A 223 5.00 -1.88 -24.04
C HIS A 223 4.28 -1.07 -22.94
N VAL A 224 3.64 0.04 -23.29
CA VAL A 224 2.59 0.71 -22.48
C VAL A 224 1.22 0.29 -23.02
N GLU A 225 0.31 -0.06 -22.11
CA GLU A 225 -1.09 -0.30 -22.43
C GLU A 225 -1.95 0.84 -21.88
N LEU A 226 -2.75 1.45 -22.76
CA LEU A 226 -3.73 2.49 -22.45
C LEU A 226 -5.12 1.86 -22.54
N GLY A 227 -5.77 1.63 -21.40
CA GLY A 227 -7.01 0.86 -21.28
C GLY A 227 -8.29 1.71 -21.39
N PRO A 228 -9.46 1.07 -21.57
CA PRO A 228 -10.74 1.76 -21.53
C PRO A 228 -11.09 2.23 -20.10
N GLU A 229 -11.89 3.29 -20.01
CA GLU A 229 -12.36 3.89 -18.75
C GLU A 229 -13.00 2.82 -17.84
N GLY A 230 -12.62 2.79 -16.57
CA GLY A 230 -13.09 1.81 -15.57
C GLY A 230 -12.18 0.60 -15.33
N SER A 231 -11.12 0.41 -16.12
CA SER A 231 -10.14 -0.66 -15.84
C SER A 231 -9.26 -0.29 -14.63
N PRO A 232 -9.07 -1.18 -13.64
CA PRO A 232 -8.20 -0.89 -12.52
C PRO A 232 -6.74 -0.71 -12.98
N SER A 233 -6.16 0.45 -12.66
CA SER A 233 -4.73 0.74 -12.82
C SER A 233 -4.25 1.67 -11.71
N ALA A 234 -3.00 1.47 -11.27
CA ALA A 234 -2.34 2.34 -10.30
C ALA A 234 -2.07 3.75 -10.85
N HIS A 235 -2.04 3.93 -12.17
CA HIS A 235 -1.85 5.22 -12.83
C HIS A 235 -3.03 5.51 -13.77
N THR A 236 -3.64 6.68 -13.59
CA THR A 236 -4.71 7.19 -14.45
C THR A 236 -4.32 8.54 -15.03
N LEU A 237 -4.48 8.68 -16.34
CA LEU A 237 -4.25 9.91 -17.09
C LEU A 237 -5.61 10.58 -17.31
N GLU A 238 -5.75 11.84 -16.92
CA GLU A 238 -6.96 12.61 -17.26
C GLU A 238 -6.76 13.30 -18.62
N ILE A 239 -7.58 12.94 -19.61
CA ILE A 239 -7.54 13.52 -20.95
C ILE A 239 -8.87 14.15 -21.33
N PRO A 240 -8.89 15.17 -22.21
CA PRO A 240 -10.13 15.71 -22.73
C PRO A 240 -10.94 14.65 -23.48
N ARG A 241 -12.26 14.63 -23.26
CA ARG A 241 -13.17 13.78 -24.02
C ARG A 241 -13.21 14.23 -25.47
N THR A 242 -12.66 13.39 -26.34
CA THR A 242 -12.52 13.60 -27.78
C THR A 242 -12.94 12.33 -28.52
N GLU A 243 -13.40 12.47 -29.76
CA GLU A 243 -13.73 11.35 -30.63
C GLU A 243 -12.82 11.39 -31.87
N PRO A 244 -11.90 10.41 -32.05
CA PRO A 244 -11.43 9.43 -31.06
C PRO A 244 -10.65 10.09 -29.91
N LEU A 245 -10.39 9.35 -28.82
CA LEU A 245 -9.52 9.82 -27.73
C LEU A 245 -8.07 9.94 -28.24
N LEU A 246 -7.43 11.10 -28.04
CA LEU A 246 -6.10 11.38 -28.59
C LEU A 246 -5.05 11.60 -27.49
N VAL A 247 -3.89 10.95 -27.61
CA VAL A 247 -2.70 11.16 -26.77
C VAL A 247 -1.44 11.21 -27.63
N ASP A 248 -0.55 12.15 -27.34
CA ASP A 248 0.79 12.21 -27.93
C ASP A 248 1.76 11.35 -27.11
N VAL A 249 2.59 10.55 -27.78
CA VAL A 249 3.52 9.60 -27.14
C VAL A 249 4.92 9.84 -27.67
N ALA A 250 5.89 9.95 -26.77
CA ALA A 250 7.31 9.98 -27.10
C ALA A 250 8.06 8.94 -26.28
N GLU A 251 9.00 8.23 -26.91
CA GLU A 251 9.97 7.41 -26.19
C GLU A 251 10.86 8.35 -25.36
N ALA A 252 11.00 8.05 -24.06
CA ALA A 252 11.81 8.88 -23.19
C ALA A 252 13.25 8.40 -23.23
N GLU A 253 14.15 9.17 -23.86
CA GLU A 253 15.58 8.94 -23.74
C GLU A 253 16.04 9.04 -22.28
N VAL A 254 17.10 8.27 -21.97
CA VAL A 254 17.85 8.20 -20.72
C VAL A 254 17.93 9.57 -20.03
N PRO A 255 17.64 9.70 -18.71
CA PRO A 255 17.76 10.98 -18.02
C PRO A 255 19.18 11.53 -18.21
N PRO A 256 19.34 12.85 -18.43
CA PRO A 256 20.66 13.40 -18.74
C PRO A 256 21.60 13.09 -17.58
N ARG A 257 22.68 12.37 -17.91
CA ARG A 257 23.83 12.18 -17.01
C ARG A 257 24.23 13.52 -16.38
N PRO A 258 24.68 13.55 -15.11
CA PRO A 258 25.15 14.78 -14.49
C PRO A 258 26.26 15.39 -15.34
N LEU A 259 25.96 16.50 -16.01
CA LEU A 259 26.89 17.19 -16.89
C LEU A 259 28.11 17.66 -16.10
N ARG A 260 29.29 17.47 -16.68
CA ARG A 260 30.54 18.05 -16.20
C ARG A 260 30.65 19.46 -16.76
N VAL A 261 30.44 20.46 -15.91
CA VAL A 261 30.41 21.88 -16.29
C VAL A 261 31.73 22.56 -15.94
N PHE A 262 32.38 23.18 -16.92
CA PHE A 262 33.54 24.05 -16.71
C PHE A 262 33.12 25.52 -16.72
N ILE A 263 33.62 26.35 -15.79
CA ILE A 263 33.30 27.79 -15.74
C ILE A 263 34.58 28.59 -15.97
N SER A 264 34.63 29.36 -17.06
CA SER A 264 35.71 30.30 -17.36
C SER A 264 35.30 31.72 -16.93
N TYR A 265 36.16 32.40 -16.16
CA TYR A 265 35.85 33.67 -15.49
C TYR A 265 37.10 34.51 -15.17
N SER A 266 36.93 35.80 -14.88
CA SER A 266 38.02 36.69 -14.44
C SER A 266 38.10 36.79 -12.90
N ARG A 267 39.27 36.49 -12.33
CA ARG A 267 39.46 36.34 -10.86
C ARG A 267 39.22 37.59 -10.01
N ARG A 268 39.26 38.82 -10.55
CA ARG A 268 39.20 40.04 -9.73
C ARG A 268 37.78 40.42 -9.26
N ASP A 269 36.74 40.14 -10.06
CA ASP A 269 35.37 40.62 -9.78
C ASP A 269 34.27 39.53 -9.85
N ASP A 270 34.52 38.40 -10.52
CA ASP A 270 33.45 37.43 -10.85
C ASP A 270 33.25 36.34 -9.77
N PHE A 271 33.99 36.40 -8.65
CA PHE A 271 33.98 35.34 -7.62
C PHE A 271 32.58 35.08 -7.05
N LYS A 272 31.79 36.14 -6.83
CA LYS A 272 30.40 36.02 -6.37
C LYS A 272 29.51 35.32 -7.40
N TRP A 273 29.71 35.61 -8.68
CA TRP A 273 28.99 34.98 -9.80
C TRP A 273 29.31 33.49 -9.90
N VAL A 274 30.59 33.14 -9.87
CA VAL A 274 31.05 31.74 -9.95
C VAL A 274 30.51 30.94 -8.78
N ARG A 275 30.61 31.46 -7.54
CA ARG A 275 30.10 30.76 -6.35
C ARG A 275 28.59 30.48 -6.44
N ASP A 276 27.81 31.49 -6.82
CA ASP A 276 26.35 31.37 -6.85
C ASP A 276 25.88 30.47 -8.01
N ILE A 277 26.54 30.51 -9.18
CA ILE A 277 26.31 29.59 -10.30
C ILE A 277 26.71 28.16 -9.91
N THR A 278 27.89 27.95 -9.30
CA THR A 278 28.34 26.63 -8.86
C THR A 278 27.37 26.01 -7.87
N GLN A 279 26.86 26.79 -6.90
CA GLN A 279 25.87 26.32 -5.95
C GLN A 279 24.56 25.92 -6.64
N ALA A 280 24.09 26.70 -7.61
CA ALA A 280 22.89 26.39 -8.38
C ALA A 280 23.06 25.11 -9.21
N LEU A 281 24.20 24.93 -9.87
CA LEU A 281 24.52 23.74 -10.67
C LEU A 281 24.61 22.47 -9.81
N ARG A 282 25.20 22.56 -8.61
CA ARG A 282 25.23 21.43 -7.65
C ARG A 282 23.85 21.07 -7.14
N THR A 283 23.04 22.08 -6.83
CA THR A 283 21.63 21.88 -6.44
C THR A 283 20.83 21.20 -7.56
N ALA A 284 21.14 21.50 -8.81
CA ALA A 284 20.57 20.87 -9.99
C ALA A 284 21.18 19.49 -10.34
N GLY A 285 22.14 18.99 -9.55
CA GLY A 285 22.75 17.67 -9.74
C GLY A 285 23.92 17.60 -10.73
N HIS A 286 24.45 18.72 -11.21
CA HIS A 286 25.59 18.77 -12.14
C HIS A 286 26.95 18.83 -11.41
N LYS A 287 28.02 18.36 -12.07
CA LYS A 287 29.40 18.37 -11.52
C LYS A 287 30.20 19.54 -12.09
N VAL A 288 30.62 20.48 -11.25
CA VAL A 288 31.46 21.62 -11.68
C VAL A 288 32.94 21.28 -11.56
N LEU A 289 33.70 21.47 -12.64
CA LEU A 289 35.14 21.20 -12.72
C LEU A 289 35.94 22.49 -12.47
N GLY A 290 36.86 22.51 -11.50
CA GLY A 290 37.82 23.63 -11.36
C GLY A 290 38.12 24.21 -9.96
N GLU A 291 37.58 23.68 -8.86
CA GLU A 291 37.79 24.25 -7.50
C GLU A 291 38.99 23.69 -6.71
N ASP A 292 39.60 22.59 -7.14
CA ASP A 292 40.70 21.96 -6.39
C ASP A 292 42.00 22.76 -6.49
N LYS A 293 42.70 22.91 -5.34
CA LYS A 293 44.05 23.50 -5.28
C LYS A 293 44.98 22.71 -6.21
N PHE A 294 45.55 23.38 -7.21
CA PHE A 294 46.54 22.79 -8.10
C PHE A 294 47.72 22.23 -7.29
N SER A 295 48.18 21.04 -7.67
CA SER A 295 49.37 20.39 -7.12
C SER A 295 50.61 21.26 -7.42
N THR A 296 51.45 21.55 -6.43
CA THR A 296 52.71 22.29 -6.64
C THR A 296 53.62 21.52 -7.59
N GLY A 297 53.94 22.10 -8.75
CA GLY A 297 54.84 21.54 -9.77
C GLY A 297 54.19 21.25 -11.14
N GLU A 298 52.87 21.40 -11.27
CA GLU A 298 52.14 21.10 -12.50
C GLU A 298 51.92 22.35 -13.40
N SER A 299 51.94 22.19 -14.72
CA SER A 299 51.65 23.27 -15.67
C SER A 299 50.18 23.67 -15.59
N LEU A 300 49.91 24.90 -15.14
CA LEU A 300 48.57 25.45 -15.01
C LEU A 300 47.79 25.42 -16.34
N MET A 301 48.48 25.62 -17.47
CA MET A 301 47.87 25.60 -18.82
C MET A 301 47.37 24.20 -19.19
N SER A 302 48.18 23.17 -18.92
CA SER A 302 47.83 21.78 -19.25
C SER A 302 46.67 21.28 -18.40
N ALA A 303 46.66 21.61 -17.11
CA ALA A 303 45.58 21.25 -16.19
C ALA A 303 44.24 21.91 -16.57
N VAL A 304 44.25 23.14 -17.08
CA VAL A 304 43.03 23.82 -17.55
C VAL A 304 42.54 23.24 -18.87
N GLN A 305 43.43 22.98 -19.82
CA GLN A 305 43.05 22.30 -21.08
C GLN A 305 42.45 20.93 -20.82
N GLU A 306 43.01 20.14 -19.90
CA GLU A 306 42.46 18.84 -19.53
C GLU A 306 41.05 18.95 -18.92
N LYS A 307 40.81 19.93 -18.04
CA LYS A 307 39.48 20.19 -17.47
C LYS A 307 38.47 20.63 -18.53
N ILE A 308 38.90 21.43 -19.51
CA ILE A 308 38.08 21.77 -20.68
C ILE A 308 37.77 20.49 -21.47
N HIS A 309 38.75 19.61 -21.68
CA HIS A 309 38.58 18.35 -22.39
C HIS A 309 37.63 17.37 -21.70
N GLN A 310 37.55 17.42 -20.37
CA GLN A 310 36.66 16.60 -19.55
C GLN A 310 35.28 17.22 -19.35
N SER A 311 34.99 18.43 -19.86
CA SER A 311 33.69 19.07 -19.68
C SER A 311 32.70 18.73 -20.81
N ASP A 312 31.46 18.45 -20.42
CA ASP A 312 30.33 18.25 -21.35
C ASP A 312 29.72 19.61 -21.75
N VAL A 313 29.79 20.60 -20.85
CA VAL A 313 29.37 21.99 -21.08
C VAL A 313 30.40 22.96 -20.51
N ALA A 314 30.61 24.09 -21.17
CA ALA A 314 31.35 25.21 -20.60
C ALA A 314 30.52 26.50 -20.53
N ILE A 315 30.61 27.19 -19.40
CA ILE A 315 30.05 28.53 -19.18
C ILE A 315 31.18 29.54 -19.27
N LEU A 316 31.07 30.50 -20.18
CA LEU A 316 32.05 31.57 -20.37
C LEU A 316 31.48 32.89 -19.89
N LEU A 317 31.98 33.42 -18.77
CA LEU A 317 31.59 34.73 -18.26
C LEU A 317 32.33 35.84 -19.04
N VAL A 318 31.59 36.63 -19.82
CA VAL A 318 32.11 37.70 -20.66
C VAL A 318 31.84 39.05 -19.99
N SER A 319 32.87 39.63 -19.37
CA SER A 319 32.83 40.97 -18.75
C SER A 319 33.79 41.94 -19.44
N GLY A 320 33.56 43.25 -19.31
CA GLY A 320 34.39 44.29 -19.92
C GLY A 320 35.88 44.26 -19.52
N GLU A 321 36.21 43.73 -18.33
CA GLU A 321 37.58 43.64 -17.79
C GLU A 321 38.22 42.25 -18.00
N ALA A 322 37.42 41.19 -18.16
CA ALA A 322 37.92 39.87 -18.58
C ALA A 322 38.68 39.95 -19.92
N LEU A 323 38.40 40.99 -20.73
CA LEU A 323 38.93 41.27 -22.06
C LEU A 323 40.36 41.83 -22.08
N ALA A 324 40.99 42.11 -20.93
CA ALA A 324 42.35 42.68 -20.87
C ALA A 324 43.44 41.65 -20.49
N ASN A 325 43.06 40.41 -20.16
CA ASN A 325 43.95 39.41 -19.59
C ASN A 325 44.29 38.30 -20.62
N GLU A 326 45.57 38.06 -20.88
CA GLU A 326 46.05 37.03 -21.82
C GLU A 326 45.53 35.63 -21.45
N TRP A 327 45.35 35.37 -20.16
CA TRP A 327 44.86 34.09 -19.63
C TRP A 327 43.43 33.75 -20.07
N ASN A 328 42.50 34.72 -20.00
CA ASN A 328 41.10 34.51 -20.40
C ASN A 328 40.97 34.35 -21.92
N SER A 329 41.84 35.04 -22.68
CA SER A 329 41.90 34.90 -24.14
C SER A 329 42.33 33.49 -24.56
N PHE A 330 43.23 32.86 -23.81
CA PHE A 330 43.63 31.48 -24.00
C PHE A 330 42.48 30.50 -23.69
N GLU A 331 41.81 30.63 -22.53
CA GLU A 331 40.68 29.76 -22.17
C GLU A 331 39.53 29.87 -23.17
N ALA A 332 39.15 31.09 -23.55
CA ALA A 332 38.06 31.28 -24.51
C ALA A 332 38.40 30.75 -25.92
N ARG A 333 39.67 30.84 -26.33
CA ARG A 333 40.13 30.23 -27.60
C ARG A 333 40.07 28.71 -27.55
N ALA A 334 40.50 28.09 -26.46
CA ALA A 334 40.42 26.63 -26.28
C ALA A 334 38.96 26.13 -26.26
N LEU A 335 38.04 26.90 -25.67
CA LEU A 335 36.61 26.60 -25.66
C LEU A 335 35.99 26.71 -27.07
N LEU A 336 36.37 27.72 -27.85
CA LEU A 336 35.94 27.88 -29.24
C LEU A 336 36.48 26.78 -30.16
N GLU A 337 37.76 26.41 -30.00
CA GLU A 337 38.38 25.32 -30.75
C GLU A 337 37.66 23.99 -30.46
N ARG A 338 37.37 23.70 -29.20
CA ARG A 338 36.56 22.53 -28.81
C ARG A 338 35.13 22.57 -29.37
N LYS A 339 34.47 23.74 -29.38
CA LYS A 339 33.14 23.90 -29.95
C LYS A 339 33.14 23.70 -31.47
N ARG A 340 34.20 24.12 -32.16
CA ARG A 340 34.36 23.89 -33.59
C ARG A 340 34.61 22.41 -33.89
N ASP A 341 35.48 21.76 -33.12
CA ASP A 341 35.92 20.39 -33.41
C ASP A 341 34.91 19.33 -32.92
N GLN A 342 34.07 19.63 -31.91
CA GLN A 342 33.08 18.72 -31.32
C GLN A 342 31.68 19.35 -31.14
N GLY A 343 31.24 20.15 -32.11
CA GLY A 343 30.05 21.01 -32.01
C GLY A 343 28.74 20.33 -31.58
N GLU A 344 28.58 19.05 -31.89
CA GLU A 344 27.40 18.24 -31.52
C GLU A 344 27.46 17.65 -30.09
N HIS A 345 28.66 17.47 -29.53
CA HIS A 345 28.87 16.81 -28.24
C HIS A 345 29.32 17.73 -27.11
N PHE A 346 29.56 19.01 -27.42
CA PHE A 346 30.01 20.03 -26.47
C PHE A 346 29.18 21.31 -26.59
N THR A 347 28.61 21.76 -25.48
CA THR A 347 27.85 23.02 -25.42
C THR A 347 28.70 24.13 -24.80
N LEU A 348 28.76 25.29 -25.47
CA LEU A 348 29.39 26.50 -24.95
C LEU A 348 28.29 27.55 -24.71
N ILE A 349 28.19 28.04 -23.48
CA ILE A 349 27.18 29.04 -23.06
C ILE A 349 27.90 30.34 -22.68
N PRO A 350 27.88 31.36 -23.55
CA PRO A 350 28.36 32.70 -23.20
C PRO A 350 27.38 33.39 -22.25
N VAL A 351 27.89 34.00 -21.18
CA VAL A 351 27.11 34.84 -20.25
C VAL A 351 27.68 36.25 -20.27
N TYR A 352 26.94 37.19 -20.85
CA TYR A 352 27.38 38.57 -21.03
C TYR A 352 27.02 39.41 -19.80
N LEU A 353 28.03 39.92 -19.10
CA LEU A 353 27.89 40.69 -17.86
C LEU A 353 27.94 42.21 -18.13
N GLY A 354 26.79 42.90 -17.98
CA GLY A 354 26.67 44.37 -18.13
C GLY A 354 26.23 44.85 -19.52
N THR A 355 26.33 46.17 -19.78
CA THR A 355 25.92 46.84 -21.05
C THR A 355 26.93 46.67 -22.19
N ALA A 356 27.59 45.52 -22.28
CA ALA A 356 28.54 45.25 -23.34
C ALA A 356 27.79 45.10 -24.68
N ASN A 357 27.80 46.15 -25.50
CA ASN A 357 27.24 46.09 -26.85
C ASN A 357 28.05 45.05 -27.68
N PRO A 358 27.40 44.03 -28.28
CA PRO A 358 28.02 43.05 -29.18
C PRO A 358 28.93 43.68 -30.25
N GLU A 359 28.54 44.81 -30.82
CA GLU A 359 29.33 45.51 -31.84
C GLU A 359 30.65 46.09 -31.28
N MET A 360 30.65 46.52 -30.01
CA MET A 360 31.83 47.03 -29.33
C MET A 360 32.82 45.90 -28.98
N LEU A 361 32.30 44.72 -28.65
CA LEU A 361 33.09 43.52 -28.38
C LEU A 361 33.74 42.97 -29.67
N ALA A 362 33.00 42.96 -30.78
CA ALA A 362 33.49 42.50 -32.08
C ALA A 362 34.65 43.36 -32.63
N ARG A 363 34.66 44.67 -32.37
CA ARG A 363 35.74 45.58 -32.80
C ARG A 363 37.04 45.42 -32.01
N ARG A 364 36.95 45.10 -30.72
CA ARG A 364 38.13 45.01 -29.82
C ARG A 364 38.78 43.64 -29.82
N TRP A 365 38.04 42.60 -30.24
CA TRP A 365 38.54 41.24 -30.26
C TRP A 365 38.00 40.50 -31.51
N PRO A 366 38.81 40.36 -32.58
CA PRO A 366 38.38 39.69 -33.81
C PRO A 366 37.91 38.25 -33.58
N SER A 367 38.48 37.55 -32.59
CA SER A 367 38.07 36.19 -32.19
C SER A 367 36.75 36.16 -31.39
N ALA A 368 36.30 37.29 -30.82
CA ALA A 368 35.00 37.40 -30.15
C ALA A 368 33.82 37.30 -31.12
N ALA A 369 34.03 37.60 -32.41
CA ALA A 369 32.97 37.50 -33.40
C ALA A 369 32.35 36.09 -33.43
N ALA A 370 33.17 35.06 -33.24
CA ALA A 370 32.72 33.67 -33.12
C ALA A 370 31.94 33.38 -31.83
N ILE A 371 32.22 34.10 -30.74
CA ILE A 371 31.46 33.98 -29.47
C ILE A 371 30.13 34.71 -29.59
N LEU A 372 30.13 35.90 -30.21
CA LEU A 372 28.93 36.71 -30.43
C LEU A 372 27.93 36.05 -31.39
N SER A 373 28.39 35.15 -32.27
CA SER A 373 27.51 34.29 -33.08
C SER A 373 26.88 33.15 -32.28
N ILE A 374 27.31 32.89 -31.05
CA ILE A 374 26.70 31.89 -30.17
C ILE A 374 25.64 32.59 -29.32
N GLN A 375 24.41 32.07 -29.35
CA GLN A 375 23.32 32.54 -28.50
C GLN A 375 23.72 32.41 -27.03
N GLY A 376 23.72 33.53 -26.30
CA GLY A 376 24.17 33.59 -24.91
C GLY A 376 23.16 34.26 -23.97
N VAL A 377 23.42 34.17 -22.67
CA VAL A 377 22.60 34.74 -21.61
C VAL A 377 23.07 36.16 -21.32
N PHE A 378 22.19 37.16 -21.43
CA PHE A 378 22.50 38.53 -21.06
C PHE A 378 22.08 38.80 -19.62
N ALA A 379 23.00 39.33 -18.81
CA ALA A 379 22.71 39.62 -17.42
C ALA A 379 23.32 40.94 -16.95
N ASN A 380 22.63 41.63 -16.05
CA ASN A 380 23.12 42.86 -15.45
C ASN A 380 24.23 42.56 -14.43
N ARG A 381 25.29 43.38 -14.36
CA ARG A 381 26.52 43.10 -13.56
C ARG A 381 26.24 42.96 -12.05
N THR A 382 25.08 43.43 -11.58
CA THR A 382 24.72 43.56 -10.16
C THR A 382 24.20 42.28 -9.49
N SER A 383 23.64 41.28 -10.21
CA SER A 383 23.09 40.07 -9.56
C SER A 383 23.06 38.81 -10.44
N PRO A 384 23.64 37.68 -9.99
CA PRO A 384 23.55 36.39 -10.68
C PRO A 384 22.16 35.72 -10.61
N ARG A 385 21.28 36.16 -9.71
CA ARG A 385 19.97 35.51 -9.47
C ARG A 385 19.06 35.50 -10.69
N GLU A 386 19.12 36.54 -11.51
CA GLU A 386 18.30 36.64 -12.74
C GLU A 386 18.86 35.76 -13.86
N ALA A 387 20.18 35.56 -13.90
CA ALA A 387 20.84 34.78 -14.94
C ALA A 387 20.75 33.26 -14.69
N ILE A 388 20.75 32.82 -13.43
CA ILE A 388 20.77 31.40 -13.05
C ILE A 388 19.63 30.59 -13.70
N PRO A 389 18.36 31.02 -13.70
CA PRO A 389 17.28 30.30 -14.39
C PRO A 389 17.54 30.13 -15.88
N HIS A 390 18.05 31.17 -16.55
CA HIS A 390 18.37 31.11 -17.98
C HIS A 390 19.58 30.23 -18.29
N ILE A 391 20.58 30.20 -17.41
CA ILE A 391 21.74 29.30 -17.51
C ILE A 391 21.27 27.84 -17.33
N LEU A 392 20.42 27.56 -16.35
CA LEU A 392 19.86 26.21 -16.13
C LEU A 392 18.94 25.79 -17.28
N GLU A 393 18.21 26.72 -17.88
CA GLU A 393 17.39 26.45 -19.06
C GLU A 393 18.26 26.13 -20.28
N ALA A 394 19.34 26.89 -20.51
CA ALA A 394 20.27 26.64 -21.60
C ALA A 394 21.06 25.32 -21.46
N LEU A 395 21.13 24.75 -20.25
CA LEU A 395 21.70 23.42 -19.99
C LEU A 395 20.76 22.28 -20.38
N LYS A 396 19.46 22.54 -20.54
CA LYS A 396 18.52 21.57 -21.09
C LYS A 396 18.78 21.49 -22.59
N GLN A 397 19.41 20.42 -23.07
CA GLN A 397 19.55 20.22 -24.50
C GLN A 397 18.14 20.23 -25.16
N PRO A 398 17.95 20.88 -26.32
CA PRO A 398 16.72 20.72 -27.08
C PRO A 398 16.68 19.29 -27.61
N ALA A 399 16.09 18.38 -26.85
CA ALA A 399 15.73 17.09 -27.38
C ALA A 399 14.68 17.35 -28.46
N THR A 400 15.03 17.15 -29.73
CA THR A 400 14.04 17.01 -30.81
C THR A 400 13.30 15.70 -30.57
N GLN A 401 12.39 15.70 -29.59
CA GLN A 401 11.50 14.59 -29.30
C GLN A 401 10.43 14.56 -30.40
N THR A 402 10.47 13.54 -31.25
CA THR A 402 9.40 13.25 -32.19
C THR A 402 8.22 12.65 -31.42
N TRP A 403 7.24 13.47 -31.10
CA TRP A 403 5.95 13.02 -30.56
C TRP A 403 5.15 12.31 -31.66
N ARG A 404 4.64 11.12 -31.34
CA ARG A 404 3.71 10.36 -32.19
C ARG A 404 2.31 10.43 -31.58
N ARG A 405 1.34 10.94 -32.34
CA ARG A 405 -0.07 10.90 -31.90
C ARG A 405 -0.65 9.50 -32.05
N VAL A 406 -1.38 9.07 -31.03
CA VAL A 406 -2.07 7.77 -30.97
C VAL A 406 -3.56 8.01 -30.76
N GLU A 407 -4.37 7.39 -31.61
CA GLU A 407 -5.83 7.30 -31.48
C GLU A 407 -6.17 6.11 -30.59
N LEU A 408 -6.95 6.35 -29.54
CA LEU A 408 -7.32 5.36 -28.54
C LEU A 408 -8.75 4.89 -28.75
N SER A 409 -8.95 3.58 -28.64
CA SER A 409 -10.29 2.99 -28.64
C SER A 409 -10.94 3.10 -27.27
N ALA A 410 -12.20 3.54 -27.22
CA ALA A 410 -12.99 3.56 -25.99
C ALA A 410 -13.34 2.15 -25.46
N SER A 411 -13.20 1.10 -26.28
CA SER A 411 -13.63 -0.27 -25.96
C SER A 411 -12.49 -1.29 -25.87
N ARG A 412 -11.28 -0.94 -26.31
CA ARG A 412 -10.14 -1.88 -26.33
C ARG A 412 -8.84 -1.21 -25.85
N PRO A 413 -8.01 -1.93 -25.09
CA PRO A 413 -6.71 -1.42 -24.70
C PRO A 413 -5.81 -1.21 -25.91
N THR A 414 -5.16 -0.06 -25.97
CA THR A 414 -4.19 0.29 -27.02
C THR A 414 -2.79 0.04 -26.50
N ARG A 415 -2.03 -0.83 -27.20
CA ARG A 415 -0.65 -1.18 -26.83
C ARG A 415 0.35 -0.42 -27.67
N ILE A 416 1.32 0.20 -27.00
CA ILE A 416 2.40 0.96 -27.62
C ILE A 416 3.72 0.31 -27.21
N ALA A 417 4.43 -0.29 -28.16
CA ALA A 417 5.71 -0.96 -27.91
C ALA A 417 6.78 0.01 -27.37
N LEU A 418 7.62 -0.48 -26.46
CA LEU A 418 8.75 0.23 -25.86
C LEU A 418 10.08 -0.41 -26.24
N ARG A 419 11.09 0.44 -26.46
CA ARG A 419 12.47 0.00 -26.64
C ARG A 419 13.28 0.02 -25.34
N GLU A 420 13.09 1.02 -24.47
CA GLU A 420 13.91 1.20 -23.24
C GLU A 420 13.14 1.72 -22.01
N GLY A 421 12.06 1.04 -21.59
CA GLY A 421 11.50 1.14 -20.23
C GLY A 421 10.87 2.46 -19.78
N HIS A 422 10.95 3.55 -20.55
CA HIS A 422 10.40 4.87 -20.19
C HIS A 422 9.51 5.45 -21.31
N VAL A 423 8.39 6.08 -20.93
CA VAL A 423 7.50 6.79 -21.88
C VAL A 423 7.15 8.17 -21.37
N ARG A 424 7.07 9.13 -22.29
CA ARG A 424 6.35 10.39 -22.06
C ARG A 424 5.05 10.38 -22.82
N LEU A 425 3.98 10.73 -22.12
CA LEU A 425 2.66 10.98 -22.69
C LEU A 425 2.39 12.48 -22.62
N ARG A 426 1.76 13.05 -23.64
CA ARG A 426 1.31 14.44 -23.66
C ARG A 426 -0.16 14.49 -24.06
N THR A 427 -0.97 15.18 -23.27
CA THR A 427 -2.39 15.37 -23.57
C THR A 427 -2.58 16.43 -24.66
N LEU A 428 -3.76 16.50 -25.30
CA LEU A 428 -4.09 17.58 -26.23
C LEU A 428 -3.99 18.98 -25.60
N LEU A 429 -4.08 19.10 -24.27
CA LEU A 429 -3.93 20.35 -23.53
C LEU A 429 -2.45 20.72 -23.28
N GLY A 430 -1.52 19.82 -23.60
CA GLY A 430 -0.10 20.00 -23.36
C GLY A 430 0.37 19.54 -21.98
N ASP A 431 -0.45 18.80 -21.24
CA ASP A 431 -0.02 18.21 -19.96
C ASP A 431 0.92 17.03 -20.27
N GLU A 432 2.17 17.13 -19.84
CA GLU A 432 3.18 16.09 -20.02
C GLU A 432 3.23 15.19 -18.79
N HIS A 433 3.13 13.89 -19.02
CA HIS A 433 3.20 12.85 -18.02
C HIS A 433 4.39 11.95 -18.34
N ARG A 434 5.38 11.93 -17.45
CA ARG A 434 6.48 10.96 -17.52
C ARG A 434 6.05 9.70 -16.78
N ILE A 435 6.07 8.58 -17.49
CA ILE A 435 5.85 7.26 -16.93
C ILE A 435 7.22 6.59 -16.80
N GLU A 436 7.73 6.55 -15.57
CA GLU A 436 8.97 5.84 -15.25
C GLU A 436 8.66 4.40 -14.81
N PRO A 437 9.52 3.42 -15.15
CA PRO A 437 9.39 2.04 -14.65
C PRO A 437 9.59 1.96 -13.13
N LYS A 438 10.05 3.05 -12.51
CA LYS A 438 10.27 3.14 -11.07
C LYS A 438 9.01 3.33 -10.22
N GLU A 439 7.85 3.56 -10.82
CA GLU A 439 6.59 3.70 -10.05
C GLU A 439 5.44 2.83 -10.55
N ALA A 440 5.68 1.95 -11.53
CA ALA A 440 4.68 1.00 -12.04
C ALA A 440 4.83 -0.45 -11.54
N PHE A 441 5.81 -0.74 -10.67
CA PHE A 441 5.78 -1.97 -9.86
C PHE A 441 5.09 -1.65 -8.54
N ALA A 442 3.76 -1.76 -8.54
CA ALA A 442 3.03 -1.70 -7.31
C ALA A 442 3.07 -3.10 -6.65
N HIS A 443 3.49 -3.11 -5.37
CA HIS A 443 3.24 -4.13 -4.31
C HIS A 443 4.23 -5.33 -4.26
N LEU A 444 4.92 -5.72 -3.17
CA LEU A 444 5.17 -5.19 -1.83
C LEU A 444 6.63 -4.72 -1.73
N ARG A 445 6.85 -3.47 -1.27
CA ARG A 445 8.20 -2.91 -1.08
C ARG A 445 9.01 -3.79 -0.12
N MET A 446 10.05 -4.44 -0.64
CA MET A 446 11.13 -4.88 0.23
C MET A 446 11.66 -3.64 0.99
N PRO A 447 11.70 -3.66 2.33
CA PRO A 447 12.21 -2.53 3.08
C PRO A 447 13.67 -2.26 2.72
N PRO A 448 14.13 -1.00 2.71
CA PRO A 448 15.50 -0.67 2.34
C PRO A 448 16.50 -1.42 3.24
N PRO A 449 17.67 -1.83 2.70
CA PRO A 449 18.68 -2.51 3.49
C PRO A 449 19.16 -1.60 4.64
N PRO A 450 19.66 -2.19 5.74
CA PRO A 450 20.15 -1.41 6.87
C PRO A 450 21.34 -0.54 6.47
N ARG A 451 21.43 0.68 7.02
CA ARG A 451 22.53 1.62 6.76
C ARG A 451 23.92 1.09 7.14
N THR A 452 23.97 0.16 8.10
CA THR A 452 25.18 -0.48 8.59
C THR A 452 24.96 -1.99 8.62
N PHE A 453 25.82 -2.74 7.93
CA PHE A 453 25.85 -4.19 7.92
C PHE A 453 27.33 -4.61 8.12
N LEU A 454 27.61 -5.41 9.15
CA LEU A 454 28.95 -5.84 9.53
C LEU A 454 28.95 -7.34 9.79
N GLY A 455 29.93 -8.05 9.24
CA GLY A 455 30.00 -9.51 9.31
C GLY A 455 29.10 -10.20 8.29
N TYR A 456 29.17 -11.54 8.27
CA TYR A 456 28.42 -12.43 7.37
C TYR A 456 28.75 -12.27 5.88
N GLU A 457 29.97 -11.84 5.53
CA GLU A 457 30.39 -11.65 4.14
C GLU A 457 30.28 -12.94 3.31
N HIS A 458 30.57 -14.07 3.94
CA HIS A 458 30.47 -15.39 3.31
C HIS A 458 29.01 -15.82 3.09
N GLU A 459 28.15 -15.67 4.09
CA GLU A 459 26.71 -15.99 4.01
C GLU A 459 25.98 -15.08 3.01
N LEU A 460 26.34 -13.78 2.97
CA LEU A 460 25.79 -12.82 2.01
C LEU A 460 26.17 -13.21 0.57
N SER A 461 27.46 -13.52 0.34
CA SER A 461 27.94 -13.97 -0.97
C SER A 461 27.20 -15.24 -1.41
N ARG A 462 27.05 -16.20 -0.49
CA ARG A 462 26.30 -17.44 -0.74
C ARG A 462 24.83 -17.18 -1.07
N ALA A 463 24.15 -16.26 -0.37
CA ALA A 463 22.76 -15.91 -0.68
C ALA A 463 22.60 -15.28 -2.07
N ILE A 464 23.53 -14.38 -2.45
CA ILE A 464 23.57 -13.78 -3.79
C ILE A 464 23.78 -14.86 -4.86
N ASP A 465 24.72 -15.79 -4.63
CA ASP A 465 25.00 -16.87 -5.57
C ASP A 465 23.80 -17.81 -5.73
N LEU A 466 23.09 -18.14 -4.65
CA LEU A 466 21.88 -18.97 -4.72
C LEU A 466 20.74 -18.29 -5.47
N LEU A 467 20.56 -16.97 -5.31
CA LEU A 467 19.57 -16.23 -6.09
C LEU A 467 19.90 -16.28 -7.59
N ARG A 468 21.18 -16.24 -7.97
CA ARG A 468 21.63 -16.29 -9.37
C ARG A 468 21.59 -17.67 -10.01
N GLN A 469 21.76 -18.73 -9.22
CA GLN A 469 21.70 -20.10 -9.72
C GLN A 469 20.29 -20.48 -10.16
N PRO A 470 20.11 -21.46 -11.07
CA PRO A 470 18.81 -22.04 -11.43
C PRO A 470 18.22 -22.92 -10.32
N ILE A 471 18.42 -22.51 -9.06
CA ILE A 471 17.85 -23.16 -7.88
C ILE A 471 16.57 -22.41 -7.55
N SER A 472 15.43 -23.09 -7.57
CA SER A 472 14.13 -22.47 -7.29
C SER A 472 13.93 -22.10 -5.82
N PHE A 473 14.72 -22.66 -4.90
CA PHE A 473 14.42 -22.60 -3.47
C PHE A 473 15.66 -22.63 -2.53
N PHE A 474 15.71 -21.71 -1.57
CA PHE A 474 16.61 -21.82 -0.41
C PHE A 474 16.01 -21.15 0.83
N TYR A 475 16.57 -21.43 2.01
CA TYR A 475 16.12 -20.81 3.27
C TYR A 475 17.27 -20.33 4.15
N LEU A 476 16.97 -19.28 4.91
CA LEU A 476 17.83 -18.66 5.90
C LEU A 476 17.31 -19.01 7.29
N TYR A 477 18.17 -19.53 8.16
CA TYR A 477 17.75 -19.88 9.51
C TYR A 477 18.79 -19.46 10.56
N GLY A 478 18.34 -19.35 11.81
CA GLY A 478 19.16 -18.94 12.94
C GLY A 478 18.37 -18.12 13.96
N PRO A 479 18.93 -17.84 15.14
CA PRO A 479 18.21 -17.20 16.24
C PRO A 479 17.62 -15.82 15.89
N SER A 480 16.55 -15.43 16.57
CA SER A 480 16.00 -14.07 16.42
C SER A 480 17.06 -13.02 16.75
N GLY A 481 17.13 -11.94 15.96
CA GLY A 481 18.18 -10.92 16.10
C GLY A 481 19.53 -11.25 15.45
N SER A 482 19.69 -12.42 14.80
CA SER A 482 20.93 -12.79 14.07
C SER A 482 21.16 -12.02 12.76
N GLY A 483 20.16 -11.27 12.26
CA GLY A 483 20.31 -10.43 11.06
C GLY A 483 19.84 -11.07 9.75
N LYS A 484 19.14 -12.21 9.77
CA LYS A 484 18.61 -12.89 8.55
C LYS A 484 17.81 -11.97 7.63
N THR A 485 16.84 -11.24 8.18
CA THR A 485 16.03 -10.25 7.47
C THR A 485 16.90 -9.15 6.85
N SER A 486 17.97 -8.73 7.52
CA SER A 486 18.91 -7.75 6.97
C SER A 486 19.76 -8.33 5.85
N LEU A 487 20.21 -9.58 5.97
CA LEU A 487 21.02 -10.27 4.98
C LEU A 487 20.22 -10.49 3.69
N ILE A 488 18.98 -11.01 3.76
CA ILE A 488 18.18 -11.23 2.55
C ILE A 488 17.81 -9.92 1.87
N ARG A 489 17.52 -8.85 2.64
CA ARG A 489 17.24 -7.54 2.07
C ARG A 489 18.43 -6.99 1.29
N LEU A 490 19.65 -7.17 1.82
CA LEU A 490 20.87 -6.76 1.14
C LEU A 490 21.15 -7.63 -0.11
N ALA A 491 21.00 -8.95 0.01
CA ALA A 491 21.21 -9.87 -1.11
C ALA A 491 20.23 -9.61 -2.28
N ALA A 492 18.96 -9.39 -1.96
CA ALA A 492 17.92 -9.09 -2.93
C ALA A 492 18.09 -7.72 -3.60
N ASP A 493 18.51 -6.69 -2.84
CA ASP A 493 18.84 -5.38 -3.41
C ASP A 493 19.99 -5.47 -4.44
N VAL A 494 21.00 -6.30 -4.15
CA VAL A 494 22.12 -6.55 -5.08
C VAL A 494 21.66 -7.20 -6.39
N VAL A 495 20.75 -8.17 -6.33
CA VAL A 495 20.27 -8.89 -7.52
C VAL A 495 19.01 -8.30 -8.15
N ALA A 496 18.46 -7.19 -7.63
CA ALA A 496 17.15 -6.66 -8.03
C ALA A 496 17.02 -6.39 -9.53
N ARG A 497 18.10 -5.99 -10.20
CA ARG A 497 18.11 -5.74 -11.66
C ARG A 497 18.06 -7.02 -12.50
N GLU A 498 18.36 -8.17 -11.90
CA GLU A 498 18.39 -9.48 -12.56
C GLU A 498 17.00 -10.15 -12.56
N PHE A 499 16.02 -9.61 -11.82
CA PHE A 499 14.66 -10.12 -11.70
C PHE A 499 13.63 -9.09 -12.22
N PRO A 500 13.35 -9.09 -13.55
CA PRO A 500 12.54 -8.04 -14.19
C PRO A 500 11.06 -8.04 -13.77
N ASP A 501 10.54 -9.18 -13.28
CA ASP A 501 9.16 -9.28 -12.77
C ASP A 501 9.05 -8.92 -11.27
N GLY A 502 10.15 -8.54 -10.64
CA GLY A 502 10.17 -7.93 -9.31
C GLY A 502 10.59 -8.84 -8.16
N ILE A 503 10.53 -8.29 -6.96
CA ILE A 503 10.77 -9.02 -5.71
C ILE A 503 9.59 -8.79 -4.77
N PHE A 504 8.89 -9.86 -4.44
CA PHE A 504 7.78 -9.89 -3.51
C PHE A 504 8.30 -10.26 -2.12
N TYR A 505 8.07 -9.40 -1.14
CA TYR A 505 8.45 -9.63 0.25
C TYR A 505 7.20 -9.64 1.13
N LEU A 506 6.92 -10.77 1.76
CA LEU A 506 5.80 -10.96 2.68
C LEU A 506 6.37 -11.26 4.06
N GLU A 507 6.03 -10.42 5.04
CA GLU A 507 6.46 -10.56 6.43
C GLU A 507 5.28 -10.89 7.31
N ARG A 508 5.37 -12.02 8.03
CA ARG A 508 4.43 -12.38 9.07
C ARG A 508 4.81 -11.69 10.37
N ARG A 509 3.90 -10.87 10.91
CA ARG A 509 4.06 -10.26 12.23
C ARG A 509 3.54 -11.20 13.30
N LYS A 510 3.99 -10.96 14.54
CA LYS A 510 3.52 -11.72 15.70
C LYS A 510 2.02 -11.47 15.90
N GLY A 511 1.21 -12.54 15.81
CA GLY A 511 -0.25 -12.49 15.92
C GLY A 511 -0.97 -12.60 14.57
N ASP A 512 -0.26 -12.51 13.45
CA ASP A 512 -0.83 -12.81 12.13
C ASP A 512 -1.06 -14.32 12.00
N PRO A 513 -2.11 -14.75 11.26
CA PRO A 513 -2.31 -16.16 10.98
C PRO A 513 -1.11 -16.75 10.22
N PRO A 514 -0.91 -18.08 10.28
CA PRO A 514 0.05 -18.78 9.42
C PRO A 514 -0.11 -18.40 7.95
N PHE A 515 0.99 -18.48 7.19
CA PHE A 515 0.89 -18.27 5.76
C PHE A 515 0.05 -19.40 5.16
N SER A 516 -0.83 -19.05 4.21
CA SER A 516 -1.45 -20.03 3.33
C SER A 516 -1.06 -19.77 1.88
N ALA A 517 -0.91 -20.84 1.10
CA ALA A 517 -0.59 -20.78 -0.32
C ALA A 517 -1.58 -19.89 -1.07
N ARG A 518 -2.88 -20.01 -0.75
CA ARG A 518 -3.92 -19.18 -1.37
C ARG A 518 -3.80 -17.71 -1.01
N ALA A 519 -3.48 -17.37 0.25
CA ALA A 519 -3.30 -15.97 0.64
C ALA A 519 -2.07 -15.36 -0.03
N VAL A 520 -0.93 -16.07 -0.01
CA VAL A 520 0.30 -15.64 -0.67
C VAL A 520 0.08 -15.50 -2.18
N ALA A 521 -0.58 -16.47 -2.81
CA ALA A 521 -0.91 -16.42 -4.23
C ALA A 521 -1.81 -15.23 -4.59
N ARG A 522 -2.81 -14.90 -3.76
CA ARG A 522 -3.65 -13.69 -3.96
C ARG A 522 -2.83 -12.42 -3.87
N GLU A 523 -1.94 -12.30 -2.89
CA GLU A 523 -1.08 -11.12 -2.72
C GLU A 523 -0.15 -10.95 -3.93
N VAL A 524 0.47 -12.04 -4.40
CA VAL A 524 1.33 -12.00 -5.60
C VAL A 524 0.52 -11.70 -6.86
N LEU A 525 -0.64 -12.32 -7.07
CA LEU A 525 -1.52 -12.04 -8.21
C LEU A 525 -2.01 -10.59 -8.22
N ALA A 526 -2.45 -10.08 -7.06
CA ALA A 526 -2.86 -8.69 -6.90
C ALA A 526 -1.70 -7.73 -7.19
N ALA A 527 -0.49 -8.06 -6.73
CA ALA A 527 0.73 -7.31 -7.04
C ALA A 527 1.10 -7.35 -8.54
N LEU A 528 0.81 -8.46 -9.22
CA LEU A 528 0.93 -8.58 -10.68
C LEU A 528 -0.22 -7.89 -11.45
N GLY A 529 -1.17 -7.26 -10.75
CA GLY A 529 -2.33 -6.59 -11.33
C GLY A 529 -3.38 -7.53 -11.92
N VAL A 530 -3.39 -8.79 -11.46
CA VAL A 530 -4.33 -9.84 -11.86
C VAL A 530 -5.41 -9.97 -10.78
N ASP A 531 -6.68 -9.83 -11.16
CA ASP A 531 -7.79 -10.08 -10.25
C ASP A 531 -7.94 -11.61 -10.03
N PRO A 532 -7.76 -12.11 -8.79
CA PRO A 532 -7.87 -13.54 -8.47
C PRO A 532 -9.31 -14.09 -8.59
N GLY A 533 -10.31 -13.27 -8.92
CA GLY A 533 -11.71 -13.70 -9.11
C GLY A 533 -12.23 -13.65 -10.56
N ALA A 534 -11.49 -13.08 -11.51
CA ALA A 534 -12.03 -12.73 -12.82
C ALA A 534 -12.27 -13.91 -13.78
N ASP A 535 -11.59 -15.04 -13.63
CA ASP A 535 -11.62 -16.17 -14.58
C ASP A 535 -12.28 -17.44 -14.03
N HIS A 536 -12.96 -17.37 -12.88
CA HIS A 536 -13.59 -18.51 -12.16
C HIS A 536 -12.68 -19.72 -11.86
N ARG A 537 -11.37 -19.64 -12.11
CA ARG A 537 -10.38 -20.68 -11.80
C ARG A 537 -10.01 -20.67 -10.32
N ASP A 538 -9.45 -21.78 -9.82
CA ASP A 538 -8.83 -21.78 -8.51
C ASP A 538 -7.63 -20.82 -8.52
N VAL A 539 -7.49 -20.05 -7.43
CA VAL A 539 -6.46 -19.02 -7.26
C VAL A 539 -5.04 -19.57 -7.46
N LEU A 540 -4.78 -20.82 -7.03
CA LEU A 540 -3.47 -21.44 -7.18
C LEU A 540 -3.19 -21.80 -8.64
N GLU A 541 -4.20 -22.29 -9.37
CA GLU A 541 -4.07 -22.54 -10.82
C GLU A 541 -3.77 -21.25 -11.58
N GLN A 542 -4.47 -20.17 -11.24
CA GLN A 542 -4.23 -18.85 -11.82
C GLN A 542 -2.84 -18.32 -11.44
N TYR A 543 -2.41 -18.50 -10.20
CA TYR A 543 -1.05 -18.18 -9.75
C TYR A 543 -0.01 -18.91 -10.58
N TYR A 544 -0.11 -20.24 -10.72
CA TYR A 544 0.81 -21.02 -11.53
C TYR A 544 0.84 -20.56 -12.99
N TYR A 545 -0.33 -20.36 -13.60
CA TYR A 545 -0.42 -19.89 -14.98
C TYR A 545 0.27 -18.52 -15.16
N GLN A 546 0.02 -17.58 -14.25
CA GLN A 546 0.54 -16.21 -14.36
C GLN A 546 2.02 -16.07 -13.98
N THR A 547 2.57 -17.02 -13.21
CA THR A 547 3.95 -16.96 -12.69
C THR A 547 4.93 -17.86 -13.43
N SER A 548 4.45 -18.88 -14.15
CA SER A 548 5.29 -19.91 -14.80
C SER A 548 6.41 -19.39 -15.73
N GLU A 549 6.18 -18.28 -16.43
CA GLU A 549 7.15 -17.66 -17.36
C GLU A 549 7.81 -16.39 -16.80
N ARG A 550 7.51 -16.02 -15.54
CA ARG A 550 7.99 -14.79 -14.92
C ARG A 550 9.23 -15.03 -14.07
N ARG A 551 10.16 -14.07 -14.10
CA ARG A 551 11.41 -14.09 -13.34
C ARG A 551 11.37 -13.09 -12.18
N PHE A 552 10.97 -13.60 -11.01
CA PHE A 552 10.84 -12.83 -9.77
C PHE A 552 11.44 -13.55 -8.55
N VAL A 553 11.57 -12.84 -7.44
CA VAL A 553 11.93 -13.43 -6.12
C VAL A 553 10.74 -13.29 -5.17
N LEU A 554 10.36 -14.35 -4.47
CA LEU A 554 9.38 -14.37 -3.39
C LEU A 554 10.08 -14.65 -2.07
N VAL A 555 10.00 -13.72 -1.12
CA VAL A 555 10.58 -13.83 0.22
C VAL A 555 9.45 -13.93 1.23
N LEU A 556 9.44 -15.02 2.00
CA LEU A 556 8.53 -15.22 3.14
C LEU A 556 9.33 -15.08 4.44
N ASP A 557 9.13 -13.99 5.17
CA ASP A 557 9.80 -13.68 6.44
C ASP A 557 8.84 -13.84 7.63
N GLY A 558 9.38 -14.19 8.80
CA GLY A 558 8.59 -14.38 10.03
C GLY A 558 8.11 -15.81 10.29
N LEU A 559 8.76 -16.82 9.70
CA LEU A 559 8.51 -18.24 9.99
C LEU A 559 9.21 -18.60 11.31
N SER A 560 8.44 -18.98 12.33
CA SER A 560 8.94 -19.11 13.70
C SER A 560 8.47 -20.34 14.47
N SER A 561 7.54 -21.14 13.95
CA SER A 561 7.06 -22.33 14.63
C SER A 561 8.13 -23.44 14.64
N PRO A 562 8.30 -24.15 15.78
CA PRO A 562 9.13 -25.35 15.85
C PRO A 562 8.59 -26.51 14.99
N SER A 563 7.28 -26.53 14.70
CA SER A 563 6.63 -27.46 13.78
C SER A 563 6.32 -26.71 12.48
N VAL A 564 7.07 -26.98 11.42
CA VAL A 564 6.90 -26.31 10.10
C VAL A 564 5.45 -26.36 9.60
N GLU A 565 4.74 -27.46 9.86
CA GLU A 565 3.34 -27.67 9.49
C GLU A 565 2.38 -26.65 10.09
N GLU A 566 2.74 -25.99 11.20
CA GLU A 566 1.91 -24.95 11.83
C GLU A 566 2.04 -23.59 11.13
N ASP A 567 3.17 -23.33 10.44
CA ASP A 567 3.44 -22.04 9.80
C ASP A 567 3.14 -22.04 8.30
N LEU A 568 3.47 -23.13 7.61
CA LEU A 568 3.17 -23.36 6.18
C LEU A 568 3.29 -24.88 5.88
N PRO A 569 2.18 -25.60 5.72
CA PRO A 569 2.18 -27.03 5.41
C PRO A 569 2.96 -27.37 4.13
N SER A 570 3.56 -28.55 4.04
CA SER A 570 4.39 -28.97 2.89
C SER A 570 3.67 -28.88 1.55
N ALA A 571 2.40 -29.32 1.50
CA ALA A 571 1.58 -29.27 0.29
C ALA A 571 1.33 -27.81 -0.16
N GLU A 572 1.21 -26.89 0.79
CA GLU A 572 1.06 -25.47 0.50
C GLU A 572 2.37 -24.81 0.07
N LEU A 573 3.50 -25.26 0.61
CA LEU A 573 4.82 -24.82 0.15
C LEU A 573 5.10 -25.27 -1.29
N GLU A 574 4.79 -26.51 -1.63
CA GLU A 574 4.90 -27.02 -3.00
C GLU A 574 3.98 -26.24 -3.96
N ALA A 575 2.75 -25.93 -3.53
CA ALA A 575 1.79 -25.11 -4.27
C ALA A 575 2.27 -23.67 -4.56
N LEU A 576 3.20 -23.16 -3.76
CA LEU A 576 3.80 -21.83 -3.93
C LEU A 576 5.07 -21.84 -4.78
N HIS A 577 5.53 -23.02 -5.21
CA HIS A 577 6.73 -23.14 -6.04
C HIS A 577 6.59 -22.27 -7.30
N PRO A 578 7.44 -21.24 -7.48
CA PRO A 578 7.15 -20.17 -8.44
C PRO A 578 7.59 -20.49 -9.88
N GLY A 579 7.81 -21.77 -10.21
CA GLY A 579 8.34 -22.20 -11.51
C GLY A 579 9.88 -22.11 -11.59
N PRO A 580 10.48 -22.45 -12.75
CA PRO A 580 11.93 -22.55 -12.90
C PRO A 580 12.66 -21.19 -12.89
N GLU A 581 11.99 -20.14 -13.39
CA GLU A 581 12.57 -18.79 -13.54
C GLU A 581 12.50 -17.95 -12.26
N ALA A 582 11.69 -18.35 -11.27
CA ALA A 582 11.53 -17.61 -10.04
C ALA A 582 12.30 -18.23 -8.85
N ARG A 583 12.45 -17.46 -7.77
CA ARG A 583 13.19 -17.85 -6.55
C ARG A 583 12.30 -17.71 -5.33
N LEU A 584 12.13 -18.79 -4.57
CA LEU A 584 11.46 -18.75 -3.27
C LEU A 584 12.50 -18.78 -2.15
N VAL A 585 12.41 -17.81 -1.24
CA VAL A 585 13.28 -17.66 -0.08
C VAL A 585 12.46 -17.67 1.20
N LEU A 586 12.80 -18.56 2.11
CA LEU A 586 12.19 -18.60 3.44
C LEU A 586 13.15 -18.05 4.50
N VAL A 587 12.65 -17.21 5.42
CA VAL A 587 13.41 -16.73 6.58
C VAL A 587 12.81 -17.28 7.86
N CYS A 588 13.59 -18.12 8.55
CA CYS A 588 13.13 -18.96 9.65
C CYS A 588 13.92 -18.73 10.94
N THR A 589 13.32 -18.92 12.12
CA THR A 589 14.06 -18.82 13.40
C THR A 589 14.78 -20.10 13.82
N HIS A 590 14.35 -21.25 13.31
CA HIS A 590 14.91 -22.56 13.70
C HIS A 590 15.36 -23.34 12.46
N GLU A 591 16.32 -24.26 12.67
CA GLU A 591 16.67 -25.26 11.67
C GLU A 591 15.51 -26.24 11.53
N ALA A 592 14.62 -25.94 10.60
CA ALA A 592 13.53 -26.83 10.27
C ALA A 592 14.01 -27.94 9.33
N ARG A 593 13.48 -29.16 9.50
CA ARG A 593 13.78 -30.31 8.63
C ARG A 593 13.03 -30.20 7.29
N TRP A 594 13.18 -29.08 6.60
CA TRP A 594 12.54 -28.79 5.31
C TRP A 594 12.83 -29.87 4.25
N THR A 595 14.03 -30.45 4.30
CA THR A 595 14.46 -31.57 3.43
C THR A 595 13.64 -32.85 3.57
N ARG A 596 12.89 -33.05 4.66
CA ARG A 596 11.97 -34.19 4.81
C ARG A 596 10.53 -33.88 4.41
N LEU A 597 10.20 -32.59 4.26
CA LEU A 597 8.84 -32.10 4.10
C LEU A 597 8.49 -31.87 2.63
N ALA A 598 9.45 -31.49 1.78
CA ALA A 598 9.29 -31.38 0.33
C ALA A 598 10.42 -32.14 -0.39
N PRO A 599 10.41 -33.49 -0.41
CA PRO A 599 11.47 -34.30 -1.00
C PRO A 599 11.64 -34.12 -2.52
N SER A 600 10.67 -33.48 -3.16
CA SER A 600 10.58 -33.17 -4.59
C SER A 600 11.42 -31.94 -5.00
N ILE A 601 11.83 -31.07 -4.06
CA ILE A 601 12.51 -29.80 -4.34
C ILE A 601 13.91 -29.80 -3.69
N PRO A 602 15.01 -29.67 -4.46
CA PRO A 602 16.34 -29.53 -3.87
C PRO A 602 16.45 -28.20 -3.12
N MET A 603 16.69 -28.26 -1.81
CA MET A 603 16.77 -27.09 -0.94
C MET A 603 18.19 -26.85 -0.44
N GLN A 604 18.60 -25.58 -0.39
CA GLN A 604 19.82 -25.17 0.28
C GLN A 604 19.53 -24.33 1.53
N ALA A 605 20.38 -24.48 2.55
CA ALA A 605 20.25 -23.79 3.82
C ALA A 605 21.44 -22.85 4.05
N ILE A 606 21.16 -21.64 4.53
CA ILE A 606 22.16 -20.70 5.04
C ILE A 606 21.89 -20.47 6.52
N HIS A 607 22.86 -20.82 7.35
CA HIS A 607 22.80 -20.62 8.80
C HIS A 607 23.40 -19.27 9.18
N LEU A 608 22.67 -18.46 9.94
CA LEU A 608 23.16 -17.22 10.54
C LEU A 608 23.16 -17.36 12.06
N ASP A 609 24.34 -17.60 12.60
CA ASP A 609 24.62 -17.56 14.04
C ASP A 609 24.90 -16.14 14.53
N GLY A 610 25.34 -15.97 15.77
CA GLY A 610 25.89 -14.70 16.26
C GLY A 610 27.18 -14.29 15.51
N LEU A 611 27.52 -13.01 15.58
CA LEU A 611 28.78 -12.48 15.07
C LEU A 611 29.96 -13.12 15.79
N ASP A 612 31.11 -13.18 15.12
CA ASP A 612 32.36 -13.50 15.81
C ASP A 612 32.65 -12.43 16.89
N PRO A 613 33.29 -12.80 18.01
CA PRO A 613 33.51 -11.87 19.12
C PRO A 613 34.20 -10.57 18.71
N SER A 614 35.12 -10.62 17.75
CA SER A 614 35.86 -9.43 17.30
C SER A 614 34.96 -8.46 16.53
N THR A 615 34.07 -8.97 15.67
CA THR A 615 33.10 -8.17 14.90
C THR A 615 31.99 -7.65 15.82
N ALA A 616 31.54 -8.44 16.79
CA ALA A 616 30.57 -8.00 17.80
C ALA A 616 31.10 -6.79 18.61
N THR A 617 32.34 -6.87 19.10
CA THR A 617 33.00 -5.74 19.78
C THR A 617 33.21 -4.54 18.86
N ARG A 618 33.54 -4.77 17.58
CA ARG A 618 33.72 -3.71 16.58
C ARG A 618 32.42 -2.93 16.33
N LEU A 619 31.29 -3.62 16.29
CA LEU A 619 29.96 -3.00 16.17
C LEU A 619 29.68 -2.09 17.37
N LEU A 620 29.90 -2.56 18.61
CA LEU A 620 29.69 -1.75 19.81
C LEU A 620 30.61 -0.52 19.88
N ARG A 621 31.87 -0.63 19.42
CA ARG A 621 32.83 0.49 19.39
C ARG A 621 32.38 1.68 18.54
N GLN A 622 31.49 1.48 17.57
CA GLN A 622 30.98 2.58 16.75
C GLN A 622 30.12 3.56 17.56
N PHE A 623 29.58 3.12 18.70
CA PHE A 623 28.60 3.89 19.48
C PHE A 623 29.09 4.23 20.89
N VAL A 624 30.08 3.48 21.42
CA VAL A 624 30.64 3.70 22.76
C VAL A 624 32.04 4.32 22.66
N PRO A 625 32.21 5.64 22.87
CA PRO A 625 33.52 6.29 22.83
C PRO A 625 34.34 5.96 24.08
N HIS A 626 35.60 5.53 23.89
CA HIS A 626 36.61 5.26 24.94
C HIS A 626 36.25 4.12 25.95
N PRO A 627 35.99 2.89 25.48
CA PRO A 627 35.79 1.75 26.39
C PRO A 627 37.05 1.47 27.22
N ARG A 628 36.89 1.23 28.52
CA ARG A 628 37.97 0.76 29.41
C ARG A 628 37.89 -0.76 29.61
N GLY A 629 39.03 -1.45 29.59
CA GLY A 629 39.12 -2.88 29.92
C GLY A 629 38.37 -3.81 28.95
N ASP A 630 37.87 -4.92 29.49
CA ASP A 630 37.13 -5.99 28.80
C ASP A 630 35.61 -5.75 28.71
N ALA A 631 35.14 -4.58 29.15
CA ALA A 631 33.71 -4.28 29.27
C ALA A 631 32.91 -4.47 27.97
N LEU A 632 33.49 -4.14 26.80
CA LEU A 632 32.82 -4.38 25.52
C LEU A 632 32.72 -5.86 25.15
N SER A 633 33.67 -6.69 25.59
CA SER A 633 33.64 -8.13 25.38
C SER A 633 32.52 -8.75 26.23
N ARG A 634 32.42 -8.34 27.50
CA ARG A 634 31.32 -8.75 28.39
C ARG A 634 29.95 -8.29 27.87
N LEU A 635 29.81 -7.04 27.44
CA LEU A 635 28.57 -6.57 26.81
C LEU A 635 28.22 -7.36 25.54
N ALA A 636 29.22 -7.69 24.73
CA ALA A 636 29.00 -8.49 23.53
C ALA A 636 28.53 -9.91 23.87
N GLU A 637 29.09 -10.53 24.91
CA GLU A 637 28.71 -11.84 25.45
C GLU A 637 27.29 -11.82 26.05
N ALA A 638 26.97 -10.79 26.84
CA ALA A 638 25.64 -10.54 27.39
C ALA A 638 24.58 -10.31 26.28
N CYS A 639 24.97 -9.83 25.11
CA CYS A 639 24.12 -9.73 23.92
C CYS A 639 24.07 -11.04 23.09
N GLY A 640 24.74 -12.11 23.53
CA GLY A 640 24.84 -13.37 22.80
C GLY A 640 25.58 -13.25 21.46
N HIS A 641 26.37 -12.19 21.28
CA HIS A 641 26.99 -11.77 20.02
C HIS A 641 25.99 -11.56 18.86
N LEU A 642 24.72 -11.30 19.14
CA LEU A 642 23.70 -11.13 18.11
C LEU A 642 23.63 -9.66 17.63
N PRO A 643 23.65 -9.39 16.31
CA PRO A 643 23.61 -8.02 15.77
C PRO A 643 22.46 -7.16 16.29
N GLY A 644 21.24 -7.71 16.35
CA GLY A 644 20.06 -6.96 16.79
C GLY A 644 20.17 -6.45 18.23
N PRO A 645 20.40 -7.34 19.21
CA PRO A 645 20.67 -6.97 20.60
C PRO A 645 21.88 -6.03 20.77
N LEU A 646 23.00 -6.31 20.09
CA LEU A 646 24.19 -5.45 20.14
C LEU A 646 23.88 -4.02 19.69
N ARG A 647 23.18 -3.86 18.56
CA ARG A 647 22.78 -2.56 18.05
C ARG A 647 21.82 -1.85 18.99
N SER A 648 20.87 -2.59 19.58
CA SER A 648 19.93 -2.02 20.52
C SER A 648 20.63 -1.52 21.79
N VAL A 649 21.62 -2.26 22.30
CA VAL A 649 22.47 -1.83 23.44
C VAL A 649 23.29 -0.61 23.07
N ALA A 650 23.92 -0.62 21.90
CA ALA A 650 24.67 0.52 21.39
C ALA A 650 23.81 1.79 21.26
N GLU A 651 22.60 1.68 20.72
CA GLU A 651 21.64 2.78 20.62
C GLU A 651 21.15 3.24 22.00
N ALA A 652 20.94 2.33 22.95
CA ALA A 652 20.56 2.66 24.32
C ALA A 652 21.67 3.44 25.03
N LEU A 653 22.92 2.95 24.97
CA LEU A 653 24.09 3.61 25.55
C LEU A 653 24.39 4.98 24.93
N SER A 654 23.91 5.23 23.71
CA SER A 654 24.05 6.54 23.04
C SER A 654 23.03 7.58 23.52
N ARG A 655 22.01 7.20 24.29
CA ARG A 655 20.95 8.12 24.74
C ARG A 655 21.36 8.85 26.02
N PRO A 656 21.24 10.19 26.09
CA PRO A 656 21.57 10.96 27.30
C PRO A 656 20.75 10.59 28.54
N SER A 657 19.56 10.02 28.35
CA SER A 657 18.63 9.66 29.42
C SER A 657 18.98 8.37 30.16
N ILE A 658 19.93 7.58 29.64
CA ILE A 658 20.36 6.32 30.25
C ILE A 658 21.67 6.60 30.99
N HIS A 659 21.59 6.61 32.31
CA HIS A 659 22.77 6.78 33.16
C HIS A 659 23.45 5.42 33.38
N VAL A 660 24.62 5.25 32.78
CA VAL A 660 25.49 4.10 33.03
C VAL A 660 26.75 4.59 33.73
N SER A 661 26.85 4.31 35.04
CA SER A 661 28.04 4.58 35.85
C SER A 661 29.21 3.67 35.44
N SER A 662 28.91 2.43 35.06
CA SER A 662 29.86 1.37 34.73
C SER A 662 29.27 0.45 33.66
N LEU A 663 30.00 0.27 32.55
CA LEU A 663 29.63 -0.69 31.50
C LEU A 663 29.64 -2.14 32.00
N HIS A 664 30.39 -2.41 33.07
CA HIS A 664 30.44 -3.72 33.72
C HIS A 664 29.13 -4.02 34.44
N ASP A 665 28.63 -3.05 35.21
CA ASP A 665 27.38 -3.17 35.97
C ASP A 665 26.20 -3.32 35.01
N TYR A 666 26.22 -2.54 33.91
CA TYR A 666 25.22 -2.69 32.84
C TYR A 666 25.22 -4.09 32.22
N ALA A 667 26.39 -4.70 32.00
CA ALA A 667 26.48 -6.07 31.49
C ALA A 667 25.91 -7.08 32.50
N THR A 668 26.21 -6.92 33.80
CA THR A 668 25.67 -7.77 34.87
C THR A 668 24.14 -7.68 34.94
N TYR A 669 23.56 -6.48 35.01
CA TYR A 669 22.10 -6.32 35.04
C TYR A 669 21.43 -6.79 33.75
N LEU A 670 22.09 -6.66 32.60
CA LEU A 670 21.61 -7.19 31.32
C LEU A 670 21.54 -8.72 31.34
N GLU A 671 22.51 -9.39 31.95
CA GLU A 671 22.53 -10.83 32.16
C GLU A 671 21.43 -11.28 33.12
N GLU A 672 21.29 -10.63 34.27
CA GLU A 672 20.27 -10.96 35.28
C GLU A 672 18.84 -10.74 34.77
N ALA A 673 18.61 -9.63 34.07
CA ALA A 673 17.31 -9.32 33.47
C ALA A 673 16.87 -10.39 32.44
N ARG A 674 17.77 -11.24 31.94
CA ARG A 674 17.38 -12.38 31.09
C ARG A 674 16.53 -13.40 31.83
N LEU A 675 16.64 -13.55 33.16
CA LEU A 675 15.76 -14.44 33.92
C LEU A 675 14.29 -14.04 33.73
N LEU A 676 14.01 -12.73 33.73
CA LEU A 676 12.67 -12.18 33.52
C LEU A 676 12.11 -12.47 32.11
N SER A 677 12.93 -12.96 31.17
CA SER A 677 12.47 -13.35 29.83
C SER A 677 11.51 -14.55 29.83
N VAL A 678 11.44 -15.30 30.94
CA VAL A 678 10.42 -16.33 31.10
C VAL A 678 9.03 -15.72 31.18
N LEU A 679 8.89 -14.46 31.60
CA LEU A 679 7.61 -13.76 31.63
C LEU A 679 7.22 -13.32 30.21
N THR A 680 6.01 -13.65 29.77
CA THR A 680 5.60 -13.52 28.35
C THR A 680 5.02 -12.17 27.99
N GLY A 681 4.70 -11.34 28.98
CA GLY A 681 4.09 -10.02 28.82
C GLY A 681 4.64 -8.97 29.78
N ASP A 682 3.76 -8.06 30.20
CA ASP A 682 4.04 -7.21 31.35
C ASP A 682 3.88 -8.02 32.65
N PHE A 683 4.67 -7.70 33.67
CA PHE A 683 4.71 -8.46 34.91
C PHE A 683 4.73 -7.51 36.10
N ASP A 684 4.26 -7.99 37.26
CA ASP A 684 4.36 -7.27 38.52
C ASP A 684 5.61 -7.70 39.31
N LEU A 685 5.81 -7.05 40.46
CA LEU A 685 6.94 -7.31 41.35
C LEU A 685 6.94 -8.75 41.90
N GLU A 686 5.77 -9.35 42.14
CA GLU A 686 5.67 -10.69 42.72
C GLU A 686 6.04 -11.77 41.69
N ALA A 687 5.62 -11.60 40.43
CA ALA A 687 6.05 -12.47 39.33
C ALA A 687 7.56 -12.35 39.09
N ALA A 688 8.12 -11.12 39.13
CA ALA A 688 9.56 -10.90 39.05
C ALA A 688 10.31 -11.59 40.21
N ARG A 689 9.80 -11.46 41.44
CA ARG A 689 10.36 -12.10 42.64
C ARG A 689 10.35 -13.61 42.53
N ALA A 690 9.24 -14.19 42.09
CA ALA A 690 9.14 -15.62 41.91
C ALA A 690 10.20 -16.16 40.94
N VAL A 691 10.45 -15.44 39.85
CA VAL A 691 11.41 -15.84 38.82
C VAL A 691 12.86 -15.62 39.25
N MET A 692 13.18 -14.47 39.87
CA MET A 692 14.56 -14.07 40.17
C MET A 692 15.10 -14.60 41.49
N THR A 693 14.25 -14.93 42.47
CA THR A 693 14.71 -15.43 43.77
C THR A 693 14.87 -16.95 43.76
N GLU A 694 16.10 -17.44 43.90
CA GLU A 694 16.36 -18.87 44.07
C GLU A 694 15.84 -19.35 45.43
N ARG A 695 15.10 -20.47 45.44
CA ARG A 695 14.61 -21.11 46.67
C ARG A 695 15.19 -22.52 46.74
N GLN A 696 16.01 -22.80 47.74
CA GLN A 696 16.42 -24.18 48.03
C GLN A 696 15.40 -24.86 48.94
N PRO A 697 15.15 -26.17 48.76
CA PRO A 697 14.30 -26.94 49.66
C PRO A 697 14.93 -27.03 51.06
N ALA A 698 14.20 -26.57 52.06
CA ALA A 698 14.55 -26.62 53.49
C ALA A 698 13.73 -27.71 54.21
N GLY A 699 13.73 -28.93 53.65
CA GLY A 699 13.02 -30.09 54.19
C GLY A 699 11.66 -30.38 53.53
N PRO A 700 10.89 -31.37 54.05
CA PRO A 700 9.72 -31.95 53.36
C PRO A 700 8.57 -30.97 53.09
N ASN A 701 8.45 -29.89 53.87
CA ASN A 701 7.34 -28.93 53.82
C ASN A 701 7.79 -27.46 53.87
N GLY A 702 9.04 -27.15 53.52
CA GLY A 702 9.56 -25.79 53.60
C GLY A 702 10.63 -25.50 52.55
N TYR A 703 10.63 -24.27 52.04
CA TYR A 703 11.69 -23.73 51.18
C TYR A 703 12.37 -22.58 51.93
N GLN A 704 13.71 -22.51 51.91
CA GLN A 704 14.45 -21.31 52.29
C GLN A 704 14.76 -20.51 51.03
N ALA A 705 14.45 -19.21 51.05
CA ALA A 705 14.94 -18.29 50.04
C ALA A 705 16.45 -18.11 50.22
N LEU A 706 17.23 -18.41 49.18
CA LEU A 706 18.62 -17.99 49.10
C LEU A 706 18.63 -16.75 48.20
N GLU A 707 18.63 -15.58 48.80
CA GLU A 707 18.97 -14.34 48.07
C GLU A 707 20.42 -14.50 47.58
N THR A 708 20.60 -14.85 46.31
CA THR A 708 21.93 -15.16 45.75
C THR A 708 22.26 -14.39 44.47
N PHE A 709 21.49 -13.35 44.14
CA PHE A 709 21.84 -12.44 43.05
C PHE A 709 21.54 -11.00 43.47
N VAL A 710 22.63 -10.21 43.54
CA VAL A 710 22.79 -8.87 44.14
C VAL A 710 22.71 -8.85 45.67
N ASP A 711 23.71 -8.24 46.32
CA ASP A 711 23.75 -7.92 47.77
C ASP A 711 22.67 -6.87 48.19
N GLU A 712 21.61 -6.66 47.37
CA GLU A 712 20.57 -5.64 47.53
C GLU A 712 19.16 -6.20 47.27
N PRO A 713 18.12 -5.69 47.96
CA PRO A 713 16.72 -6.07 47.73
C PRO A 713 16.28 -5.96 46.26
N LEU A 714 15.45 -6.90 45.81
CA LEU A 714 14.92 -6.97 44.43
C LEU A 714 14.31 -5.64 43.95
N GLU A 715 13.67 -4.89 44.84
CA GLU A 715 13.09 -3.59 44.54
C GLU A 715 14.14 -2.58 44.07
N LEU A 716 15.36 -2.60 44.65
CA LEU A 716 16.48 -1.75 44.24
C LEU A 716 17.07 -2.22 42.92
N ALA A 717 17.27 -3.54 42.76
CA ALA A 717 17.73 -4.11 41.50
C ALA A 717 16.79 -3.77 40.32
N LEU A 718 15.47 -3.85 40.54
CA LEU A 718 14.47 -3.50 39.53
C LEU A 718 14.47 -1.99 39.23
N GLN A 719 14.69 -1.14 40.23
CA GLN A 719 14.86 0.32 40.03
C GLN A 719 16.09 0.64 39.18
N GLU A 720 17.21 -0.04 39.40
CA GLU A 720 18.41 0.09 38.57
C GLU A 720 18.17 -0.42 37.14
N MET A 721 17.50 -1.57 36.96
CA MET A 721 17.10 -2.06 35.64
C MET A 721 16.19 -1.06 34.89
N VAL A 722 15.33 -0.34 35.60
CA VAL A 722 14.51 0.75 35.03
C VAL A 722 15.37 1.95 34.64
N ARG A 723 16.29 2.39 35.50
CA ARG A 723 17.25 3.49 35.21
C ARG A 723 18.12 3.18 33.98
N MET A 724 18.56 1.93 33.86
CA MET A 724 19.37 1.42 32.75
C MET A 724 18.55 1.13 31.48
N GLY A 725 17.21 1.22 31.56
CA GLY A 725 16.30 1.00 30.43
C GLY A 725 16.14 -0.46 30.00
N LEU A 726 16.56 -1.41 30.84
CA LEU A 726 16.43 -2.86 30.66
C LEU A 726 15.01 -3.34 30.97
N VAL A 727 14.32 -2.63 31.86
CA VAL A 727 12.92 -2.82 32.21
C VAL A 727 12.23 -1.46 32.11
N ARG A 728 10.94 -1.43 31.75
CA ARG A 728 10.17 -0.18 31.68
C ARG A 728 8.84 -0.31 32.41
N PRO A 729 8.42 0.71 33.18
CA PRO A 729 7.07 0.73 33.74
C PRO A 729 6.04 0.84 32.62
N THR A 730 4.90 0.16 32.75
CA THR A 730 3.78 0.27 31.81
C THR A 730 2.79 1.35 32.26
N SER A 731 1.73 1.57 31.46
CA SER A 731 0.63 2.45 31.87
C SER A 731 -0.21 1.88 33.02
N LYS A 732 -0.07 0.58 33.33
CA LYS A 732 -0.75 -0.08 34.45
C LYS A 732 0.12 0.09 35.70
N ALA A 733 -0.49 0.58 36.78
CA ALA A 733 0.22 0.82 38.04
C ALA A 733 0.91 -0.46 38.55
N GLY A 734 2.20 -0.38 38.87
CA GLY A 734 2.98 -1.48 39.44
C GLY A 734 3.37 -2.59 38.46
N ARG A 735 3.15 -2.41 37.14
CA ARG A 735 3.55 -3.39 36.11
C ARG A 735 4.72 -2.89 35.28
N PHE A 736 5.54 -3.85 34.86
CA PHE A 736 6.80 -3.64 34.17
C PHE A 736 6.84 -4.47 32.89
N MET A 737 7.62 -4.04 31.91
CA MET A 737 7.85 -4.74 30.66
C MET A 737 9.34 -4.90 30.41
N LEU A 738 9.76 -6.12 30.05
CA LEU A 738 11.14 -6.42 29.74
C LEU A 738 11.54 -5.80 28.39
N TRP A 739 12.76 -5.28 28.30
CA TRP A 739 13.28 -4.76 27.05
C TRP A 739 13.43 -5.86 26.00
N ALA A 740 12.80 -5.68 24.83
CA ALA A 740 12.68 -6.71 23.79
C ALA A 740 14.01 -7.37 23.35
N PRO A 741 15.15 -6.67 23.26
CA PRO A 741 16.45 -7.28 23.00
C PRO A 741 16.85 -8.36 24.01
N ILE A 742 16.54 -8.19 25.30
CA ILE A 742 16.81 -9.22 26.32
C ILE A 742 16.02 -10.49 26.01
N GLN A 743 14.74 -10.35 25.62
CA GLN A 743 13.92 -11.48 25.19
C GLN A 743 14.50 -12.17 23.94
N GLN A 744 15.03 -11.42 22.98
CA GLN A 744 15.66 -12.00 21.78
C GLN A 744 16.88 -12.85 22.14
N VAL A 745 17.73 -12.33 23.03
CA VAL A 745 18.94 -13.03 23.45
C VAL A 745 18.61 -14.28 24.26
N ALA A 746 17.67 -14.20 25.21
CA ALA A 746 17.26 -15.36 26.00
C ALA A 746 16.70 -16.50 25.13
N LYS A 747 15.89 -16.16 24.12
CA LYS A 747 15.38 -17.15 23.14
C LYS A 747 16.49 -17.76 22.30
N ALA A 748 17.50 -16.98 21.93
CA ALA A 748 18.61 -17.44 21.12
C ALA A 748 19.58 -18.35 21.86
N ARG A 749 19.73 -18.17 23.18
CA ARG A 749 20.69 -18.92 24.02
C ARG A 749 20.04 -19.44 25.31
N PRO A 750 19.10 -20.40 25.22
CA PRO A 750 18.32 -20.88 26.36
C PRO A 750 19.16 -21.60 27.44
N GLY A 751 20.36 -22.09 27.11
CA GLY A 751 21.25 -22.79 28.05
C GLY A 751 22.32 -21.92 28.71
N SER A 752 22.38 -20.61 28.43
CA SER A 752 23.47 -19.73 28.88
C SER A 752 23.27 -19.08 30.27
N PHE A 753 22.31 -19.57 31.06
CA PHE A 753 21.95 -19.08 32.39
C PHE A 753 20.99 -20.10 33.09
N ASP A 754 20.65 -19.94 34.36
CA ASP A 754 19.57 -20.71 35.05
C ASP A 754 18.15 -20.37 34.52
N LEU A 755 17.97 -20.35 33.20
CA LEU A 755 16.67 -20.24 32.56
C LEU A 755 15.78 -21.44 32.89
N PRO A 756 16.27 -22.70 32.92
CA PRO A 756 15.44 -23.83 33.32
C PRO A 756 14.88 -23.72 34.75
N GLY A 757 15.68 -23.29 35.73
CA GLY A 757 15.20 -23.03 37.08
C GLY A 757 14.19 -21.89 37.14
N ALA A 758 14.43 -20.80 36.40
CA ALA A 758 13.46 -19.71 36.27
C ALA A 758 12.13 -20.14 35.62
N GLU A 759 12.16 -21.01 34.61
CA GLU A 759 10.95 -21.57 33.99
C GLU A 759 10.13 -22.40 34.98
N LEU A 760 10.79 -23.20 35.82
CA LEU A 760 10.11 -23.98 36.86
C LEU A 760 9.51 -23.08 37.95
N ARG A 761 10.26 -22.07 38.40
CA ARG A 761 9.76 -21.09 39.39
C ARG A 761 8.57 -20.28 38.86
N HIS A 762 8.65 -19.83 37.60
CA HIS A 762 7.55 -19.19 36.88
C HIS A 762 6.31 -20.09 36.86
N ALA A 763 6.46 -21.35 36.47
CA ALA A 763 5.35 -22.28 36.39
C ALA A 763 4.67 -22.56 37.74
N ASN A 764 5.47 -22.73 38.80
CA ASN A 764 4.95 -22.92 40.15
C ASN A 764 4.20 -21.69 40.68
N HIS A 765 4.71 -20.48 40.39
CA HIS A 765 4.03 -19.24 40.74
C HIS A 765 2.66 -19.14 40.06
N PHE A 766 2.60 -19.31 38.74
CA PHE A 766 1.33 -19.19 38.01
C PHE A 766 0.35 -20.33 38.30
N THR A 767 0.81 -21.50 38.75
CA THR A 767 -0.06 -22.54 39.32
C THR A 767 -0.73 -22.04 40.60
N THR A 768 0.03 -21.38 41.50
CA THR A 768 -0.50 -20.80 42.74
C THR A 768 -1.45 -19.64 42.46
N VAL A 769 -1.12 -18.78 41.49
CA VAL A 769 -2.00 -17.70 41.03
C VAL A 769 -3.31 -18.27 40.52
N LEU A 770 -3.28 -19.31 39.67
CA LEU A 770 -4.48 -19.97 39.18
C LEU A 770 -5.33 -20.53 40.32
N SER A 771 -4.75 -21.28 41.26
CA SER A 771 -5.53 -21.81 42.40
C SER A 771 -6.20 -20.71 43.23
N ASN A 772 -5.54 -19.57 43.41
CA ASN A 772 -6.13 -18.43 44.08
C ASN A 772 -7.25 -17.78 43.27
N LEU A 773 -7.08 -17.66 41.95
CA LEU A 773 -8.11 -17.11 41.06
C LEU A 773 -9.31 -18.04 40.96
N ASP A 774 -9.11 -19.35 40.87
CA ASP A 774 -10.19 -20.36 40.89
C ASP A 774 -10.97 -20.28 42.20
N ARG A 775 -10.30 -20.10 43.34
CA ARG A 775 -10.97 -19.88 44.63
C ARG A 775 -11.75 -18.57 44.65
N MET A 776 -11.14 -17.47 44.22
CA MET A 776 -11.84 -16.17 44.09
C MET A 776 -13.03 -16.23 43.13
N TYR A 777 -12.91 -17.03 42.07
CA TYR A 777 -13.96 -17.31 41.09
C TYR A 777 -15.06 -18.21 41.68
N ARG A 778 -14.83 -18.97 42.76
CA ARG A 778 -15.87 -19.81 43.39
C ARG A 778 -16.49 -19.17 44.63
N ASP A 779 -15.90 -18.10 45.17
CA ASP A 779 -16.28 -17.53 46.46
C ASP A 779 -17.59 -16.71 46.42
N SER A 780 -17.81 -15.82 45.45
CA SER A 780 -19.03 -14.97 45.41
C SER A 780 -19.31 -14.31 44.05
N SER A 781 -20.59 -14.07 43.73
CA SER A 781 -21.04 -13.40 42.49
C SER A 781 -20.28 -12.09 42.18
N ASN A 782 -19.89 -11.33 43.21
CA ASN A 782 -19.22 -10.04 43.10
C ASN A 782 -17.70 -10.11 42.81
N THR A 783 -17.08 -11.28 42.91
CA THR A 783 -15.63 -11.45 42.67
C THR A 783 -15.28 -12.02 41.30
N HIS A 784 -16.25 -12.53 40.52
CA HIS A 784 -16.03 -13.13 39.20
C HIS A 784 -15.36 -12.22 38.19
N ALA A 785 -15.94 -11.03 37.97
CA ALA A 785 -15.40 -10.09 36.99
C ALA A 785 -13.94 -9.75 37.31
N ARG A 786 -13.60 -9.63 38.60
CA ARG A 786 -12.22 -9.39 39.05
C ARG A 786 -11.32 -10.61 38.89
N ALA A 787 -11.82 -11.82 39.18
CA ALA A 787 -11.06 -13.06 39.00
C ALA A 787 -10.78 -13.33 37.52
N ILE A 788 -11.79 -13.16 36.65
CA ILE A 788 -11.67 -13.25 35.20
C ILE A 788 -10.72 -12.17 34.67
N GLU A 789 -10.87 -10.91 35.09
CA GLU A 789 -9.98 -9.84 34.64
C GLU A 789 -8.52 -10.10 35.07
N ALA A 790 -8.30 -10.57 36.31
CA ALA A 790 -6.98 -10.94 36.79
C ALA A 790 -6.41 -12.17 36.06
N PHE A 791 -7.26 -13.14 35.72
CA PHE A 791 -6.92 -14.30 34.92
C PHE A 791 -6.53 -13.88 33.50
N ASP A 792 -7.32 -13.05 32.84
CA ASP A 792 -7.08 -12.55 31.48
C ASP A 792 -5.77 -11.77 31.39
N ASN A 793 -5.45 -10.97 32.42
CA ASN A 793 -4.18 -10.27 32.52
C ASN A 793 -2.98 -11.21 32.73
N SER A 794 -3.20 -12.41 33.29
CA SER A 794 -2.16 -13.41 33.60
C SER A 794 -2.12 -14.56 32.59
N TRP A 795 -3.10 -14.63 31.69
CA TRP A 795 -3.32 -15.75 30.77
C TRP A 795 -2.12 -16.08 29.88
N PRO A 796 -1.39 -15.09 29.29
CA PRO A 796 -0.20 -15.38 28.49
C PRO A 796 0.90 -16.11 29.29
N ASP A 797 1.07 -15.74 30.56
CA ASP A 797 2.06 -16.36 31.44
C ASP A 797 1.58 -17.72 31.94
N MET A 798 0.30 -17.85 32.28
CA MET A 798 -0.30 -19.15 32.63
C MET A 798 -0.18 -20.15 31.49
N THR A 799 -0.45 -19.73 30.25
CA THR A 799 -0.28 -20.59 29.06
C THR A 799 1.17 -21.05 28.90
N ALA A 800 2.13 -20.14 29.08
CA ALA A 800 3.55 -20.47 28.99
C ALA A 800 4.02 -21.38 30.14
N ALA A 801 3.50 -21.16 31.35
CA ALA A 801 3.74 -22.02 32.51
C ALA A 801 3.29 -23.46 32.22
N ILE A 802 2.07 -23.67 31.73
CA ILE A 802 1.57 -25.00 31.34
C ILE A 802 2.51 -25.65 30.32
N GLN A 803 2.83 -24.95 29.23
CA GLN A 803 3.69 -25.48 28.17
C GLN A 803 5.09 -25.84 28.67
N ARG A 804 5.63 -25.08 29.63
CA ARG A 804 6.91 -25.37 30.29
C ARG A 804 6.84 -26.60 31.16
N MET A 805 5.81 -26.73 32.01
CA MET A 805 5.63 -27.91 32.85
C MET A 805 5.51 -29.19 32.00
N LEU A 806 4.90 -29.09 30.82
CA LEU A 806 4.88 -30.16 29.82
C LEU A 806 6.25 -30.47 29.20
N ARG A 807 7.30 -29.68 29.39
CA ARG A 807 8.66 -30.04 28.95
C ARG A 807 9.47 -30.74 30.03
N TYR A 808 9.21 -30.46 31.31
CA TYR A 808 9.99 -31.02 32.41
C TYR A 808 9.46 -32.38 32.87
N PRO A 809 10.31 -33.43 32.92
CA PRO A 809 9.90 -34.80 33.24
C PRO A 809 9.41 -34.99 34.68
N ASP A 810 9.83 -34.13 35.61
CA ASP A 810 9.43 -34.15 37.03
C ASP A 810 8.40 -33.08 37.39
N GLY A 811 7.95 -32.27 36.41
CA GLY A 811 6.90 -31.29 36.62
C GLY A 811 5.59 -32.01 36.96
N VAL A 812 5.14 -31.92 38.22
CA VAL A 812 3.79 -32.32 38.59
C VAL A 812 2.86 -31.26 38.03
N VAL A 813 2.12 -31.57 36.96
CA VAL A 813 1.01 -30.70 36.56
C VAL A 813 -0.07 -30.87 37.62
N HIS A 814 -0.12 -29.89 38.50
CA HIS A 814 -1.01 -29.85 39.64
C HIS A 814 -2.48 -29.90 39.19
N ASP A 815 -3.34 -30.57 39.96
CA ASP A 815 -4.80 -30.67 39.72
C ASP A 815 -5.47 -29.32 39.43
N ALA A 816 -4.91 -28.21 39.93
CA ALA A 816 -5.39 -26.85 39.75
C ALA A 816 -5.63 -26.44 38.29
N TRP A 817 -4.95 -27.12 37.37
CA TRP A 817 -5.01 -26.87 35.94
C TRP A 817 -6.14 -27.62 35.22
N SER A 818 -6.65 -28.71 35.80
CA SER A 818 -7.72 -29.53 35.22
C SER A 818 -9.07 -29.12 35.79
N LEU A 819 -10.09 -29.05 34.93
CA LEU A 819 -11.45 -28.61 35.30
C LEU A 819 -11.54 -27.18 35.89
N SER A 820 -10.49 -26.35 35.75
CA SER A 820 -10.59 -24.92 36.10
C SER A 820 -11.65 -24.26 35.20
N PRO A 821 -12.69 -23.61 35.77
CA PRO A 821 -13.70 -22.89 35.00
C PRO A 821 -13.07 -21.79 34.14
N LEU A 822 -12.06 -21.10 34.66
CA LEU A 822 -11.35 -20.02 33.98
C LEU A 822 -10.59 -20.55 32.74
N ILE A 823 -9.95 -21.71 32.86
CA ILE A 823 -9.28 -22.36 31.71
C ILE A 823 -10.30 -22.81 30.67
N ARG A 824 -11.40 -23.42 31.08
CA ARG A 824 -12.46 -23.84 30.14
C ARG A 824 -13.02 -22.64 29.38
N LEU A 825 -13.21 -21.51 30.08
CA LEU A 825 -13.75 -20.28 29.51
C LEU A 825 -12.81 -19.64 28.46
N ARG A 826 -11.49 -19.68 28.68
CA ARG A 826 -10.52 -18.93 27.84
C ARG A 826 -9.72 -19.76 26.86
N ARG A 827 -9.61 -21.08 27.07
CA ARG A 827 -8.76 -21.93 26.25
C ARG A 827 -9.58 -22.67 25.18
N PRO A 828 -9.16 -22.61 23.89
CA PRO A 828 -9.78 -23.39 22.84
C PRO A 828 -9.80 -24.89 23.15
N PRO A 829 -10.87 -25.61 22.77
CA PRO A 829 -11.03 -27.01 23.14
C PRO A 829 -9.95 -27.93 22.52
N GLY A 830 -9.47 -27.65 21.30
CA GLY A 830 -8.36 -28.40 20.68
C GLY A 830 -7.04 -28.32 21.45
N GLU A 831 -6.75 -27.20 22.10
CA GLU A 831 -5.58 -27.11 22.97
C GLU A 831 -5.75 -27.89 24.28
N ARG A 832 -6.96 -27.87 24.86
CA ARG A 832 -7.29 -28.66 26.05
C ARG A 832 -7.16 -30.15 25.76
N GLU A 833 -7.65 -30.60 24.60
CA GLU A 833 -7.51 -31.98 24.13
C GLU A 833 -6.04 -32.40 24.03
N ARG A 834 -5.21 -31.63 23.32
CA ARG A 834 -3.77 -31.90 23.15
C ARG A 834 -3.07 -32.01 24.50
N TRP A 835 -3.42 -31.14 25.43
CA TRP A 835 -2.82 -31.10 26.75
C TRP A 835 -3.17 -32.32 27.59
N GLN A 836 -4.46 -32.67 27.69
CA GLN A 836 -4.87 -33.80 28.51
C GLN A 836 -4.37 -35.13 27.93
N LYS A 837 -4.33 -35.27 26.59
CA LYS A 837 -3.67 -36.41 25.94
C LYS A 837 -2.20 -36.54 26.34
N GLU A 838 -1.48 -35.41 26.46
CA GLU A 838 -0.08 -35.42 26.91
C GLU A 838 0.05 -35.78 28.40
N GLN A 839 -0.85 -35.34 29.27
CA GLN A 839 -0.87 -35.78 30.67
C GLN A 839 -1.09 -37.29 30.81
N LEU A 840 -2.08 -37.83 30.10
CA LEU A 840 -2.38 -39.26 30.10
C LEU A 840 -1.19 -40.10 29.60
N ARG A 841 -0.48 -39.63 28.56
CA ARG A 841 0.75 -40.27 28.06
C ARG A 841 1.90 -40.26 29.07
N ARG A 842 2.01 -39.22 29.90
CA ARG A 842 3.06 -39.13 30.93
C ARG A 842 2.73 -40.01 32.12
N ASN A 843 1.47 -40.03 32.54
CA ASN A 843 0.99 -40.91 33.60
C ASN A 843 1.25 -42.38 33.26
N SER A 844 0.91 -42.82 32.05
CA SER A 844 1.17 -44.19 31.59
C SER A 844 2.67 -44.57 31.51
N ARG A 845 3.59 -43.59 31.42
CA ARG A 845 5.05 -43.83 31.46
C ARG A 845 5.62 -43.90 32.88
N ARG A 846 5.01 -43.20 33.85
CA ARG A 846 5.48 -43.13 35.25
C ARG A 846 5.15 -44.37 36.10
N GLU A 847 4.31 -45.28 35.60
CA GLU A 847 3.94 -46.56 36.25
C GLU A 847 5.12 -47.51 36.58
N ARG A 848 6.37 -47.18 36.21
CA ARG A 848 7.55 -47.99 36.55
C ARG A 848 8.26 -47.59 37.86
N GLY A 849 7.78 -46.61 38.62
CA GLY A 849 8.50 -46.18 39.85
C GLY A 849 7.68 -45.55 40.98
N HIS A 850 6.58 -44.85 40.71
CA HIS A 850 5.74 -44.25 41.76
C HIS A 850 4.26 -44.29 41.35
N SER A 851 3.39 -44.85 42.22
CA SER A 851 1.94 -44.86 41.99
C SER A 851 1.38 -43.45 42.15
N LEU A 852 1.16 -42.74 41.04
CA LEU A 852 0.32 -41.55 41.03
C LEU A 852 -1.14 -41.93 41.24
N ASN A 853 -1.92 -40.97 41.74
CA ASN A 853 -3.27 -41.16 42.27
C ASN A 853 -4.27 -41.50 41.14
N GLN A 854 -5.02 -42.59 41.27
CA GLN A 854 -6.07 -42.98 40.32
C GLN A 854 -7.16 -41.91 40.15
N PHE A 855 -7.28 -41.01 41.13
CA PHE A 855 -8.12 -39.83 41.07
C PHE A 855 -7.70 -38.84 39.96
N ASP A 856 -6.40 -38.53 39.85
CA ASP A 856 -5.88 -37.56 38.88
C ASP A 856 -6.04 -38.08 37.45
N LEU A 857 -5.90 -39.40 37.26
CA LEU A 857 -6.17 -40.07 36.00
C LEU A 857 -7.63 -39.86 35.55
N GLY A 858 -8.58 -40.08 36.46
CA GLY A 858 -10.00 -39.83 36.21
C GLY A 858 -10.31 -38.36 35.91
N LEU A 859 -9.63 -37.42 36.59
CA LEU A 859 -9.78 -35.98 36.33
C LEU A 859 -9.32 -35.61 34.91
N TYR A 860 -8.16 -36.11 34.48
CA TYR A 860 -7.63 -35.83 33.14
C TYR A 860 -8.51 -36.44 32.04
N GLN A 861 -9.04 -37.64 32.27
CA GLN A 861 -9.99 -38.29 31.35
C GLN A 861 -11.31 -37.52 31.26
N LEU A 862 -11.85 -37.02 32.38
CA LEU A 862 -13.04 -36.17 32.38
C LEU A 862 -12.82 -34.89 31.58
N ASP A 863 -11.73 -34.15 31.83
CA ASP A 863 -11.47 -32.89 31.13
C ASP A 863 -11.16 -33.12 29.63
N LEU A 864 -10.52 -34.23 29.27
CA LEU A 864 -10.35 -34.64 27.88
C LEU A 864 -11.70 -34.95 27.22
N GLY A 865 -12.58 -35.69 27.89
CA GLY A 865 -13.94 -35.98 27.40
C GLY A 865 -14.73 -34.71 27.14
N LEU A 866 -14.66 -33.73 28.05
CA LEU A 866 -15.29 -32.41 27.88
C LEU A 866 -14.70 -31.63 26.69
N ALA A 867 -13.38 -31.66 26.50
CA ALA A 867 -12.73 -31.01 25.35
C ALA A 867 -13.15 -31.65 24.01
N LEU A 868 -13.25 -32.98 23.96
CA LEU A 868 -13.69 -33.72 22.77
C LEU A 868 -15.17 -33.46 22.46
N MET A 869 -16.02 -33.37 23.49
CA MET A 869 -17.42 -32.98 23.35
C MET A 869 -17.54 -31.56 22.76
N ASP A 870 -16.77 -30.59 23.26
CA ASP A 870 -16.74 -29.22 22.73
C ASP A 870 -16.22 -29.14 21.27
N LEU A 871 -15.48 -30.15 20.79
CA LEU A 871 -15.04 -30.29 19.39
C LEU A 871 -16.03 -31.08 18.52
N GLY A 872 -17.09 -31.66 19.10
CA GLY A 872 -18.04 -32.52 18.40
C GLY A 872 -17.55 -33.94 18.13
N HIS A 873 -16.45 -34.38 18.76
CA HIS A 873 -15.94 -35.76 18.69
C HIS A 873 -16.67 -36.64 19.71
N GLN A 874 -17.96 -36.88 19.47
CA GLN A 874 -18.85 -37.49 20.45
C GLN A 874 -18.46 -38.93 20.85
N ASP A 875 -18.02 -39.76 19.90
CA ASP A 875 -17.61 -41.15 20.17
C ASP A 875 -16.35 -41.22 21.05
N ASP A 876 -15.35 -40.38 20.74
CA ASP A 876 -14.12 -40.29 21.52
C ASP A 876 -14.40 -39.74 22.92
N ALA A 877 -15.28 -38.74 23.04
CA ALA A 877 -15.70 -38.18 24.33
C ALA A 877 -16.37 -39.25 25.21
N GLN A 878 -17.26 -40.05 24.63
CA GLN A 878 -17.89 -41.19 25.29
C GLN A 878 -16.85 -42.20 25.80
N GLU A 879 -15.85 -42.54 24.99
CA GLU A 879 -14.76 -43.44 25.42
C GLU A 879 -14.05 -42.88 26.67
N GLN A 880 -13.72 -41.59 26.66
CA GLN A 880 -13.03 -40.97 27.79
C GLN A 880 -13.89 -40.93 29.07
N PHE A 881 -15.20 -40.66 28.97
CA PHE A 881 -16.08 -40.73 30.14
C PHE A 881 -16.20 -42.15 30.71
N LEU A 882 -16.24 -43.17 29.85
CA LEU A 882 -16.23 -44.57 30.30
C LEU A 882 -14.92 -44.93 31.01
N LEU A 883 -13.78 -44.49 30.47
CA LEU A 883 -12.48 -44.66 31.12
C LEU A 883 -12.44 -43.95 32.47
N ALA A 884 -12.89 -42.70 32.55
CA ALA A 884 -12.96 -41.93 33.80
C ALA A 884 -13.78 -42.63 34.89
N LEU A 885 -14.91 -43.24 34.55
CA LEU A 885 -15.73 -44.01 35.50
C LEU A 885 -15.03 -45.29 36.00
N ASN A 886 -14.32 -45.98 35.11
CA ASN A 886 -13.68 -47.27 35.39
C ASN A 886 -12.36 -47.16 36.16
N ASP A 887 -11.58 -46.12 35.86
CA ASP A 887 -10.22 -45.93 36.38
C ASP A 887 -10.20 -45.19 37.72
N THR A 888 -11.22 -44.37 37.99
CA THR A 888 -11.40 -43.73 39.30
C THR A 888 -11.80 -44.80 40.34
N ARG A 889 -10.87 -45.41 41.10
CA ARG A 889 -11.22 -46.45 42.10
C ARG A 889 -10.94 -46.07 43.56
N SER A 890 -10.09 -45.08 43.82
CA SER A 890 -9.68 -44.68 45.19
C SER A 890 -9.41 -43.18 45.31
N GLY A 891 -9.74 -42.58 46.46
CA GLY A 891 -9.48 -41.17 46.77
C GLY A 891 -10.59 -40.54 47.61
N PHE A 892 -10.27 -39.53 48.43
CA PHE A 892 -11.25 -38.85 49.32
C PHE A 892 -12.44 -38.26 48.55
N HIS A 893 -12.23 -37.80 47.31
CA HIS A 893 -13.26 -37.21 46.44
C HIS A 893 -13.62 -38.09 45.22
N ALA A 894 -13.24 -39.37 45.21
CA ALA A 894 -13.46 -40.26 44.06
C ALA A 894 -14.95 -40.45 43.72
N HIS A 895 -15.82 -40.41 44.73
CA HIS A 895 -17.27 -40.48 44.55
C HIS A 895 -17.83 -39.22 43.87
N GLU A 896 -17.37 -38.03 44.28
CA GLU A 896 -17.78 -36.75 43.68
C GLU A 896 -17.35 -36.66 42.22
N LEU A 897 -16.12 -37.07 41.92
CA LEU A 897 -15.60 -37.10 40.55
C LEU A 897 -16.45 -38.02 39.66
N LYS A 898 -16.78 -39.24 40.13
CA LYS A 898 -17.66 -40.15 39.37
C LYS A 898 -19.03 -39.57 39.09
N ASN A 899 -19.61 -38.88 40.06
CA ASN A 899 -20.91 -38.25 39.86
C ASN A 899 -20.81 -37.11 38.85
N ASN A 900 -19.75 -36.31 38.89
CA ASN A 900 -19.49 -35.30 37.86
C ASN A 900 -19.36 -35.93 36.46
N VAL A 901 -18.58 -37.02 36.33
CA VAL A 901 -18.45 -37.75 35.06
C VAL A 901 -19.80 -38.28 34.58
N ARG A 902 -20.64 -38.84 35.47
CA ARG A 902 -21.98 -39.33 35.12
C ARG A 902 -22.89 -38.24 34.59
N VAL A 903 -22.90 -37.07 35.23
CA VAL A 903 -23.73 -35.92 34.81
C VAL A 903 -23.27 -35.40 33.45
N GLU A 904 -21.97 -35.18 33.25
CA GLU A 904 -21.45 -34.71 31.95
C GLU A 904 -21.63 -35.77 30.84
N PHE A 905 -21.50 -37.06 31.18
CA PHE A 905 -21.77 -38.13 30.22
C PHE A 905 -23.27 -38.22 29.88
N ALA A 906 -24.15 -37.97 30.85
CA ALA A 906 -25.58 -37.87 30.57
C ALA A 906 -25.88 -36.69 29.63
N ARG A 907 -25.23 -35.53 29.79
CA ARG A 907 -25.35 -34.41 28.85
C ARG A 907 -24.97 -34.78 27.42
N LEU A 908 -23.84 -35.48 27.24
CA LEU A 908 -23.45 -36.00 25.92
C LEU A 908 -24.52 -36.92 25.33
N ARG A 909 -25.13 -37.79 26.15
CA ARG A 909 -26.23 -38.69 25.72
C ARG A 909 -27.48 -37.91 25.33
N LEU A 910 -27.79 -36.81 26.01
CA LEU A 910 -28.90 -35.93 25.63
C LEU A 910 -28.67 -35.26 24.26
N GLU A 911 -27.46 -34.79 23.99
CA GLU A 911 -27.10 -34.23 22.67
C GLU A 911 -27.19 -35.27 21.53
N GLN A 912 -27.06 -36.55 21.85
CA GLN A 912 -27.22 -37.67 20.92
C GLN A 912 -28.67 -38.18 20.82
N GLU A 913 -29.63 -37.54 21.50
CA GLU A 913 -31.03 -37.99 21.61
C GLU A 913 -31.19 -39.39 22.24
N GLN A 914 -30.24 -39.81 23.08
CA GLN A 914 -30.22 -41.11 23.75
C GLN A 914 -30.77 -41.03 25.17
N TRP A 915 -32.05 -40.66 25.30
CA TRP A 915 -32.72 -40.33 26.57
C TRP A 915 -32.60 -41.41 27.64
N ARG A 916 -32.87 -42.68 27.29
CA ARG A 916 -32.77 -43.81 28.22
C ARG A 916 -31.36 -44.01 28.79
N ALA A 917 -30.35 -43.88 27.94
CA ALA A 917 -28.96 -44.02 28.36
C ALA A 917 -28.52 -42.87 29.27
N ALA A 918 -29.00 -41.64 29.00
CA ALA A 918 -28.81 -40.50 29.89
C ALA A 918 -29.48 -40.73 31.26
N ARG A 919 -30.72 -41.24 31.27
CA ARG A 919 -31.46 -41.57 32.51
C ARG A 919 -30.75 -42.63 33.35
N ASP A 920 -30.25 -43.70 32.73
CA ASP A 920 -29.50 -44.77 33.42
C ASP A 920 -28.23 -44.24 34.11
N LEU A 921 -27.53 -43.26 33.49
CA LEU A 921 -26.32 -42.66 34.05
C LEU A 921 -26.59 -41.86 35.32
N VAL A 922 -27.75 -41.17 35.39
CA VAL A 922 -28.11 -40.32 36.53
C VAL A 922 -29.06 -40.98 37.53
N ALA A 923 -29.58 -42.19 37.25
CA ALA A 923 -30.55 -42.89 38.10
C ALA A 923 -30.08 -43.13 39.56
N HIS A 924 -28.77 -43.08 39.80
CA HIS A 924 -28.15 -43.30 41.11
C HIS A 924 -27.65 -42.01 41.77
N ILE A 925 -27.90 -40.86 41.14
CA ILE A 925 -27.56 -39.54 41.67
C ILE A 925 -28.78 -39.02 42.43
N ASP A 926 -28.66 -38.95 43.75
CA ASP A 926 -29.68 -38.33 44.59
C ASP A 926 -29.69 -36.82 44.32
N ASP A 927 -30.82 -36.32 43.80
CA ASP A 927 -31.14 -34.92 43.48
C ASP A 927 -30.97 -33.99 44.69
N ARG A 928 -30.95 -34.54 45.91
CA ARG A 928 -30.88 -33.79 47.18
C ARG A 928 -29.55 -33.97 47.90
N ASN A 929 -28.55 -34.52 47.23
CA ASN A 929 -27.28 -34.84 47.87
C ASN A 929 -26.55 -33.56 48.32
N ARG A 930 -26.61 -33.27 49.63
CA ARG A 930 -25.98 -32.09 50.25
C ARG A 930 -24.46 -32.04 50.10
N ASP A 931 -23.85 -33.14 49.64
CA ASP A 931 -22.41 -33.25 49.39
C ASP A 931 -21.99 -32.71 48.02
N PHE A 932 -22.93 -32.32 47.14
CA PHE A 932 -22.60 -31.67 45.87
C PHE A 932 -22.24 -30.20 46.05
N SER A 933 -21.22 -29.76 45.31
CA SER A 933 -21.02 -28.33 45.06
C SER A 933 -22.23 -27.72 44.36
N ARG A 934 -22.47 -26.42 44.54
CA ARG A 934 -23.58 -25.71 43.86
C ARG A 934 -23.58 -25.90 42.34
N TYR A 935 -22.38 -25.95 41.75
CA TYR A 935 -22.19 -26.28 40.33
C TYR A 935 -22.74 -27.67 39.99
N GLN A 936 -22.34 -28.71 40.72
CA GLN A 936 -22.80 -30.08 40.48
C GLN A 936 -24.32 -30.23 40.68
N GLN A 937 -24.89 -29.52 41.67
CA GLN A 937 -26.35 -29.48 41.87
C GLN A 937 -27.03 -28.83 40.66
N ALA A 938 -26.54 -27.66 40.20
CA ALA A 938 -27.08 -26.98 39.04
C ALA A 938 -27.05 -27.87 37.78
N GLN A 939 -25.95 -28.59 37.55
CA GLN A 939 -25.85 -29.51 36.41
C GLN A 939 -26.80 -30.70 36.51
N ALA A 940 -26.99 -31.26 37.71
CA ALA A 940 -27.92 -32.36 37.92
C ALA A 940 -29.36 -31.90 37.64
N HIS A 941 -29.80 -30.78 38.22
CA HIS A 941 -31.12 -30.19 37.96
C HIS A 941 -31.33 -29.88 36.47
N TYR A 942 -30.30 -29.35 35.79
CA TYR A 942 -30.35 -29.15 34.34
C TYR A 942 -30.59 -30.47 33.59
N VAL A 943 -29.81 -31.52 33.87
CA VAL A 943 -29.97 -32.83 33.19
C VAL A 943 -31.33 -33.46 33.47
N PHE A 944 -31.82 -33.41 34.71
CA PHE A 944 -33.14 -33.91 35.08
C PHE A 944 -34.25 -33.16 34.34
N ALA A 945 -34.18 -31.84 34.28
CA ALA A 945 -35.14 -31.02 33.54
C ALA A 945 -35.21 -31.40 32.05
N ILE A 946 -34.05 -31.57 31.38
CA ILE A 946 -34.04 -31.96 29.96
C ILE A 946 -34.59 -33.37 29.74
N LEU A 947 -34.30 -34.31 30.66
CA LEU A 947 -34.86 -35.67 30.60
C LEU A 947 -36.37 -35.68 30.75
N GLU A 948 -36.91 -34.92 31.71
CA GLU A 948 -38.35 -34.78 31.90
C GLU A 948 -39.00 -34.10 30.68
N TRP A 949 -38.36 -33.06 30.14
CA TRP A 949 -38.85 -32.34 28.97
C TRP A 949 -38.88 -33.18 27.68
N LYS A 950 -37.80 -33.92 27.37
CA LYS A 950 -37.63 -34.56 26.06
C LYS A 950 -38.06 -36.03 26.00
N GLU A 951 -38.13 -36.74 27.13
CA GLU A 951 -38.44 -38.18 27.14
C GLU A 951 -39.96 -38.48 27.16
N ASP A 952 -40.78 -37.65 27.81
CA ASP A 952 -42.25 -37.85 27.86
C ASP A 952 -43.04 -36.52 27.76
N PRO A 953 -43.18 -35.94 26.55
CA PRO A 953 -43.65 -34.56 26.37
C PRO A 953 -45.17 -34.33 26.52
N TYR A 954 -45.98 -35.30 26.95
CA TYR A 954 -47.44 -35.27 26.73
C TYR A 954 -48.36 -35.23 27.97
N THR A 955 -47.85 -34.95 29.18
CA THR A 955 -48.68 -34.73 30.38
C THR A 955 -48.62 -33.28 30.87
N ALA A 956 -49.76 -32.58 30.81
CA ALA A 956 -49.91 -31.21 31.30
C ALA A 956 -49.64 -31.03 32.82
N SER A 957 -49.51 -32.13 33.59
CA SER A 957 -49.13 -32.07 35.01
C SER A 957 -47.65 -31.78 35.25
N ASP A 958 -46.79 -31.97 34.24
CA ASP A 958 -45.33 -32.03 34.46
C ASP A 958 -44.60 -30.76 33.99
N VAL A 959 -45.30 -29.84 33.31
CA VAL A 959 -44.78 -28.52 32.88
C VAL A 959 -44.23 -27.72 34.06
N ALA A 960 -44.95 -27.70 35.19
CA ALA A 960 -44.53 -26.99 36.39
C ALA A 960 -43.31 -27.64 37.06
N GLY A 961 -43.12 -28.96 36.90
CA GLY A 961 -41.94 -29.68 37.38
C GLY A 961 -40.70 -29.31 36.58
N ILE A 962 -40.79 -29.37 35.24
CA ILE A 962 -39.70 -28.97 34.33
C ILE A 962 -39.31 -27.51 34.56
N GLU A 963 -40.28 -26.61 34.65
CA GLU A 963 -40.03 -25.20 34.93
C GLU A 963 -39.31 -25.03 36.28
N PHE A 964 -39.78 -25.69 37.34
CA PHE A 964 -39.15 -25.66 38.66
C PHE A 964 -37.68 -26.13 38.62
N GLU A 965 -37.40 -27.24 37.93
CA GLU A 965 -36.06 -27.79 37.78
C GLU A 965 -35.13 -26.85 37.01
N LEU A 966 -35.60 -26.25 35.91
CA LEU A 966 -34.82 -25.27 35.14
C LEU A 966 -34.51 -23.98 35.93
N TRP A 967 -35.49 -23.44 36.68
CA TRP A 967 -35.26 -22.25 37.51
C TRP A 967 -34.31 -22.54 38.68
N ASN A 968 -34.39 -23.72 39.29
CA ASN A 968 -33.43 -24.13 40.31
C ASN A 968 -32.03 -24.30 39.72
N ALA A 969 -31.91 -24.95 38.55
CA ALA A 969 -30.65 -25.07 37.84
C ALA A 969 -30.05 -23.69 37.55
N TRP A 970 -30.87 -22.72 37.10
CA TRP A 970 -30.42 -21.37 36.80
C TRP A 970 -29.98 -20.61 38.05
N SER A 971 -30.78 -20.65 39.12
CA SER A 971 -30.44 -20.03 40.40
C SER A 971 -29.14 -20.60 40.95
N LEU A 972 -28.97 -21.93 40.92
CA LEU A 972 -27.76 -22.60 41.40
C LEU A 972 -26.56 -22.33 40.48
N ALA A 973 -26.75 -22.26 39.16
CA ALA A 973 -25.68 -21.93 38.21
C ALA A 973 -25.16 -20.51 38.44
N ARG A 974 -26.07 -19.55 38.68
CA ARG A 974 -25.75 -18.16 39.02
C ARG A 974 -25.07 -18.03 40.39
N ASP A 975 -25.51 -18.83 41.35
CA ASP A 975 -24.93 -18.90 42.70
C ASP A 975 -23.57 -19.61 42.73
N ALA A 976 -23.37 -20.60 41.88
CA ALA A 976 -22.07 -21.24 41.61
C ALA A 976 -21.19 -20.40 40.69
N ALA A 977 -21.82 -19.45 40.01
CA ALA A 977 -21.26 -18.53 39.03
C ALA A 977 -20.43 -19.21 37.95
N ASP A 978 -20.95 -20.32 37.44
CA ASP A 978 -20.43 -20.93 36.23
C ASP A 978 -21.12 -20.29 35.03
N VAL A 979 -20.39 -19.41 34.33
CA VAL A 979 -20.89 -18.64 33.19
C VAL A 979 -21.43 -19.56 32.08
N ARG A 980 -20.75 -20.69 31.82
CA ARG A 980 -21.15 -21.60 30.74
C ARG A 980 -22.42 -22.35 31.09
N LEU A 981 -22.50 -22.83 32.33
CA LEU A 981 -23.69 -23.51 32.80
C LEU A 981 -24.89 -22.55 32.89
N GLU A 982 -24.68 -21.32 33.34
CA GLU A 982 -25.74 -20.30 33.40
C GLU A 982 -26.30 -20.03 32.00
N VAL A 983 -25.43 -19.89 30.99
CA VAL A 983 -25.86 -19.75 29.59
C VAL A 983 -26.58 -21.01 29.11
N ASP A 984 -26.02 -22.21 29.31
CA ASP A 984 -26.63 -23.48 28.88
C ASP A 984 -28.06 -23.65 29.48
N VAL A 985 -28.25 -23.28 30.75
CA VAL A 985 -29.57 -23.33 31.41
C VAL A 985 -30.53 -22.27 30.84
N LEU A 986 -30.08 -21.03 30.62
CA LEU A 986 -30.90 -19.98 30.00
C LEU A 986 -31.36 -20.38 28.59
N LEU A 987 -30.51 -21.05 27.81
CA LEU A 987 -30.87 -21.59 26.50
C LEU A 987 -31.93 -22.68 26.61
N ALA A 988 -31.85 -23.55 27.61
CA ALA A 988 -32.87 -24.56 27.85
C ALA A 988 -34.21 -23.94 28.28
N ILE A 989 -34.20 -22.93 29.15
CA ILE A 989 -35.42 -22.18 29.53
C ILE A 989 -36.05 -21.54 28.29
N ALA A 990 -35.26 -20.83 27.48
CA ALA A 990 -35.75 -20.21 26.26
C ALA A 990 -36.33 -21.24 25.28
N GLY A 991 -35.64 -22.38 25.10
CA GLY A 991 -36.12 -23.47 24.26
C GLY A 991 -37.45 -24.07 24.74
N PHE A 992 -37.63 -24.20 26.06
CA PHE A 992 -38.88 -24.64 26.67
C PHE A 992 -40.00 -23.61 26.48
N GLU A 993 -39.73 -22.34 26.74
CA GLU A 993 -40.67 -21.22 26.51
C GLU A 993 -41.10 -21.13 25.03
N MET A 994 -40.16 -21.35 24.09
CA MET A 994 -40.45 -21.41 22.66
C MET A 994 -41.38 -22.57 22.28
N GLU A 995 -41.34 -23.71 22.97
CA GLU A 995 -42.26 -24.83 22.73
C GLU A 995 -43.66 -24.57 23.31
N GLN A 996 -43.75 -23.72 24.36
CA GLN A 996 -45.01 -23.23 24.91
C GLN A 996 -45.59 -22.02 24.15
N ASP A 997 -44.97 -21.63 23.03
CA ASP A 997 -45.31 -20.44 22.23
C ASP A 997 -45.20 -19.09 23.00
N ALA A 998 -44.43 -19.08 24.09
CA ALA A 998 -44.10 -17.89 24.89
C ALA A 998 -42.88 -17.15 24.28
N LEU A 999 -43.05 -16.64 23.05
CA LEU A 999 -41.95 -16.11 22.25
C LEU A 999 -41.29 -14.85 22.85
N GLY A 1000 -42.03 -14.04 23.63
CA GLY A 1000 -41.51 -12.81 24.24
C GLY A 1000 -40.61 -13.09 25.44
N GLU A 1001 -41.02 -14.04 26.28
CA GLU A 1001 -40.26 -14.57 27.39
C GLU A 1001 -38.97 -15.23 26.89
N ALA A 1002 -39.09 -16.09 25.87
CA ALA A 1002 -37.95 -16.74 25.24
C ALA A 1002 -36.95 -15.73 24.68
N GLU A 1003 -37.44 -14.66 24.03
CA GLU A 1003 -36.56 -13.59 23.54
C GLU A 1003 -35.79 -12.92 24.68
N ALA A 1004 -36.46 -12.62 25.79
CA ALA A 1004 -35.82 -12.01 26.96
C ALA A 1004 -34.73 -12.92 27.54
N ARG A 1005 -34.98 -14.24 27.63
CA ARG A 1005 -33.99 -15.22 28.12
C ARG A 1005 -32.79 -15.37 27.19
N LEU A 1006 -33.01 -15.37 25.87
CA LEU A 1006 -31.91 -15.42 24.90
C LEU A 1006 -31.06 -14.15 24.91
N ILE A 1007 -31.67 -12.98 25.11
CA ILE A 1007 -30.95 -11.72 25.29
C ILE A 1007 -30.14 -11.75 26.59
N GLU A 1008 -30.72 -12.24 27.69
CA GLU A 1008 -30.02 -12.42 28.97
C GLU A 1008 -28.81 -13.37 28.82
N ALA A 1009 -28.99 -14.50 28.12
CA ALA A 1009 -27.91 -15.44 27.81
C ALA A 1009 -26.79 -14.79 26.97
N LEU A 1010 -27.15 -13.99 25.96
CA LEU A 1010 -26.19 -13.24 25.15
C LEU A 1010 -25.43 -12.21 25.98
N ASP A 1011 -26.10 -11.48 26.86
CA ASP A 1011 -25.49 -10.47 27.71
C ASP A 1011 -24.53 -11.09 28.72
N VAL A 1012 -24.88 -12.22 29.32
CA VAL A 1012 -23.99 -12.99 30.20
C VAL A 1012 -22.77 -13.48 29.40
N ALA A 1013 -22.98 -14.18 28.28
CA ALA A 1013 -21.89 -14.70 27.46
C ALA A 1013 -20.96 -13.57 26.97
N LYS A 1014 -21.51 -12.45 26.54
CA LYS A 1014 -20.76 -11.27 26.06
C LYS A 1014 -20.00 -10.58 27.18
N SER A 1015 -20.61 -10.40 28.35
CA SER A 1015 -19.99 -9.75 29.51
C SER A 1015 -18.75 -10.49 29.97
N PHE A 1016 -18.78 -11.83 29.85
CA PHE A 1016 -17.69 -12.69 30.27
C PHE A 1016 -16.82 -13.23 29.13
N ARG A 1017 -17.09 -12.84 27.87
CA ARG A 1017 -16.38 -13.30 26.67
C ARG A 1017 -16.36 -14.84 26.54
N ASP A 1018 -17.51 -15.46 26.71
CA ASP A 1018 -17.70 -16.88 26.39
C ASP A 1018 -18.15 -17.03 24.94
N ASP A 1019 -17.20 -17.28 24.04
CA ASP A 1019 -17.50 -17.38 22.60
C ASP A 1019 -18.45 -18.56 22.29
N ARG A 1020 -18.33 -19.67 23.04
CA ARG A 1020 -19.21 -20.84 22.92
C ARG A 1020 -20.66 -20.46 23.24
N GLY A 1021 -20.91 -19.92 24.44
CA GLY A 1021 -22.24 -19.51 24.87
C GLY A 1021 -22.82 -18.41 24.00
N PHE A 1022 -22.00 -17.46 23.54
CA PHE A 1022 -22.45 -16.39 22.65
C PHE A 1022 -22.90 -16.94 21.29
N ALA A 1023 -22.17 -17.90 20.73
CA ALA A 1023 -22.50 -18.55 19.47
C ALA A 1023 -23.77 -19.41 19.57
N LEU A 1024 -23.91 -20.19 20.64
CA LEU A 1024 -25.11 -20.98 20.92
C LEU A 1024 -26.35 -20.09 21.14
N ALA A 1025 -26.23 -19.04 21.94
CA ALA A 1025 -27.33 -18.10 22.17
C ALA A 1025 -27.72 -17.32 20.91
N SER A 1026 -26.73 -16.97 20.08
CA SER A 1026 -26.99 -16.35 18.77
C SER A 1026 -27.77 -17.32 17.86
N TRP A 1027 -27.41 -18.61 17.84
CA TRP A 1027 -28.12 -19.61 17.06
C TRP A 1027 -29.60 -19.72 17.45
N GLU A 1028 -29.88 -19.86 18.75
CA GLU A 1028 -31.26 -19.96 19.24
C GLU A 1028 -32.06 -18.67 19.00
N LEU A 1029 -31.44 -17.50 19.15
CA LEU A 1029 -32.09 -16.23 18.80
C LEU A 1029 -32.37 -16.14 17.30
N GLY A 1030 -31.48 -16.65 16.45
CA GLY A 1030 -31.71 -16.77 15.01
C GLY A 1030 -32.90 -17.66 14.69
N ARG A 1031 -33.03 -18.82 15.35
CA ARG A 1031 -34.19 -19.71 15.22
C ARG A 1031 -35.48 -19.01 15.66
N LEU A 1032 -35.44 -18.24 16.74
CA LEU A 1032 -36.58 -17.44 17.19
C LEU A 1032 -36.97 -16.36 16.16
N ARG A 1033 -36.00 -15.65 15.56
CA ARG A 1033 -36.27 -14.66 14.50
C ARG A 1033 -36.92 -15.28 13.27
N ILE A 1034 -36.54 -16.50 12.89
CA ILE A 1034 -37.23 -17.25 11.83
C ILE A 1034 -38.69 -17.49 12.19
N ARG A 1035 -39.00 -17.95 13.42
CA ARG A 1035 -40.40 -18.15 13.86
C ARG A 1035 -41.20 -16.85 13.89
N GLN A 1036 -40.56 -15.72 14.16
CA GLN A 1036 -41.16 -14.39 14.13
C GLN A 1036 -41.31 -13.83 12.68
N GLY A 1037 -40.89 -14.55 11.65
CA GLY A 1037 -40.98 -14.13 10.25
C GLY A 1037 -39.94 -13.10 9.82
N ASN A 1038 -38.78 -13.05 10.48
CA ASN A 1038 -37.67 -12.14 10.16
C ASN A 1038 -36.38 -12.90 9.79
N PRO A 1039 -36.32 -13.54 8.61
CA PRO A 1039 -35.17 -14.35 8.19
C PRO A 1039 -33.91 -13.51 7.91
N GLU A 1040 -34.05 -12.22 7.57
CA GLU A 1040 -32.90 -11.34 7.35
C GLU A 1040 -32.13 -11.10 8.66
N ALA A 1041 -32.83 -10.81 9.76
CA ALA A 1041 -32.22 -10.68 11.08
C ALA A 1041 -31.67 -12.03 11.61
N ALA A 1042 -32.28 -13.14 11.22
CA ALA A 1042 -31.83 -14.47 11.62
C ALA A 1042 -30.48 -14.86 11.00
N ARG A 1043 -30.23 -14.49 9.74
CA ARG A 1043 -29.01 -14.90 9.01
C ARG A 1043 -27.73 -14.50 9.75
N GLU A 1044 -27.62 -13.25 10.20
CA GLU A 1044 -26.42 -12.79 10.91
C GLU A 1044 -26.21 -13.56 12.22
N LEU A 1045 -27.30 -13.84 12.94
CA LEU A 1045 -27.27 -14.56 14.21
C LEU A 1045 -26.87 -16.03 14.04
N LEU A 1046 -27.41 -16.71 13.03
CA LEU A 1046 -27.08 -18.12 12.74
C LEU A 1046 -25.65 -18.27 12.22
N GLN A 1047 -25.16 -17.32 11.41
CA GLN A 1047 -23.81 -17.34 10.85
C GLN A 1047 -22.73 -17.38 11.94
N ARG A 1048 -22.95 -16.72 13.08
CA ARG A 1048 -22.00 -16.70 14.21
C ARG A 1048 -21.67 -18.09 14.75
N GLN A 1049 -22.65 -19.00 14.81
CA GLN A 1049 -22.43 -20.38 15.23
C GLN A 1049 -21.65 -21.19 14.20
N VAL A 1050 -21.89 -20.94 12.92
CA VAL A 1050 -21.15 -21.57 11.82
C VAL A 1050 -19.68 -21.14 11.86
N ASP A 1051 -19.43 -19.85 12.05
CA ASP A 1051 -18.08 -19.28 12.12
C ASP A 1051 -17.34 -19.81 13.34
N TYR A 1052 -17.96 -19.76 14.52
CA TYR A 1052 -17.38 -20.33 15.75
C TYR A 1052 -17.00 -21.81 15.58
N ARG A 1053 -17.90 -22.63 15.03
CA ARG A 1053 -17.63 -24.07 14.80
C ARG A 1053 -16.50 -24.28 13.80
N ARG A 1054 -16.36 -23.45 12.76
CA ARG A 1054 -15.25 -23.52 11.81
C ARG A 1054 -13.93 -23.14 12.48
N ASP A 1055 -13.92 -22.08 13.27
CA ASP A 1055 -12.71 -21.56 13.94
C ASP A 1055 -12.10 -22.57 14.90
N ILE A 1056 -12.94 -23.31 15.65
CA ILE A 1056 -12.46 -24.35 16.58
C ILE A 1056 -12.21 -25.70 15.90
N GLY A 1057 -12.51 -25.86 14.61
CA GLY A 1057 -12.40 -27.13 13.90
C GLY A 1057 -13.44 -28.17 14.32
N HIS A 1058 -14.65 -27.75 14.70
CA HIS A 1058 -15.71 -28.63 15.18
C HIS A 1058 -16.14 -29.65 14.12
N ALA A 1059 -16.30 -30.93 14.51
CA ALA A 1059 -16.60 -32.03 13.59
C ALA A 1059 -17.86 -31.81 12.74
N GLN A 1060 -18.85 -31.12 13.30
CA GLN A 1060 -20.14 -30.78 12.67
C GLN A 1060 -20.17 -29.40 11.99
N ALA A 1061 -19.06 -28.69 11.82
CA ALA A 1061 -19.07 -27.33 11.25
C ALA A 1061 -19.74 -27.25 9.87
N ARG A 1062 -19.55 -28.28 9.03
CA ARG A 1062 -20.18 -28.37 7.70
C ARG A 1062 -21.68 -28.62 7.80
N SER A 1063 -22.12 -29.57 8.62
CA SER A 1063 -23.54 -29.90 8.75
C SER A 1063 -24.33 -28.74 9.37
N THR A 1064 -23.73 -27.96 10.28
CA THR A 1064 -24.35 -26.74 10.82
C THR A 1064 -24.53 -25.65 9.76
N ALA A 1065 -23.57 -25.48 8.84
CA ALA A 1065 -23.73 -24.56 7.71
C ALA A 1065 -24.88 -25.01 6.78
N GLU A 1066 -24.97 -26.32 6.51
CA GLU A 1066 -26.06 -26.89 5.71
C GLU A 1066 -27.42 -26.80 6.43
N GLU A 1067 -27.45 -26.88 7.75
CA GLU A 1067 -28.66 -26.65 8.56
C GLU A 1067 -29.10 -25.19 8.55
N MET A 1068 -28.17 -24.24 8.67
CA MET A 1068 -28.47 -22.81 8.56
C MET A 1068 -29.15 -22.47 7.22
N GLU A 1069 -28.59 -22.96 6.10
CA GLU A 1069 -29.19 -22.74 4.78
C GLU A 1069 -30.59 -23.37 4.67
N ARG A 1070 -30.79 -24.58 5.23
CA ARG A 1070 -32.11 -25.21 5.28
C ARG A 1070 -33.12 -24.37 6.06
N LEU A 1071 -32.73 -23.85 7.23
CA LEU A 1071 -33.58 -23.01 8.06
C LEU A 1071 -33.96 -21.69 7.36
N LEU A 1072 -33.02 -21.06 6.66
CA LEU A 1072 -33.25 -19.81 5.93
C LEU A 1072 -34.07 -19.99 4.64
N VAL A 1073 -34.03 -21.16 4.00
CA VAL A 1073 -34.85 -21.48 2.81
C VAL A 1073 -36.28 -21.87 3.17
N GLN A 1074 -36.48 -22.47 4.36
CA GLN A 1074 -37.80 -22.85 4.85
C GLN A 1074 -38.61 -21.66 5.41
N ALA A 1075 -37.93 -20.58 5.80
CA ALA A 1075 -38.48 -19.33 6.28
C ALA A 1075 -38.88 -18.40 5.12
#